data_AF-A0A1Y3SPM7-F1
#
_entry.id   AF-A0A1Y3SPM7-F1
#
_cell.length_a   1.000
_cell.length_b   1.000
_cell.length_c   1.000
_cell.angle_alpha   90.00
_cell.angle_beta   90.00
_cell.angle_gamma   90.00
#
_symmetry.space_group_name_H-M   'P 1'
#
loop_
_entity.id
_entity.type
_entity.pdbx_description
1 polymer ?
#
loop_
_entity_poly.entity_id
_entity_poly.type
_entity_poly.pdbx_seq_one_letter_code
_entity_poly.pdbx_strand_id
1 'polypeptide(L)'
;MTNTLKHLALLVRMESSGLKLGLTGKFPEDALDQTCERVETFQLQNRLRTGNDNTQIQKELVRTPEFAALYHALCNDGVDDRSITSMLQSAVACDEQLTQYPKEQVLAAAGTDIPLSLRFYYMKFYLPFIKYEEEGEAIIDNINAFPATEREELSALTDAQKNMMRQPFLGPYLFNWNNNAREALELLEQNKPLQRVLTLLYRQGVALDLNAARLKDLCWVETADVMKFRRLLAAFEYDTEDIDAFFERWLENHAGQYDLNWFISHTAPLDKGQRQEILRNDLSYLNALYSGRLHLDFSSIRRHQFPILTYAVRHGKKHFLDLVSEHSELFLSLGRYALLFEDKFCEHCNLNSLTARNLQACDTVERGSSHFDLLEDGRQYTFEEMWLLWQQDEIYVRLYAMLTPLSVDRRLLTLRQLLKHGLVSHHMEDQELEQLARCLLEKPFSEWYRGTFGHIRGLTRRTAMWLLRKYEQLQVFIQEMQSEADAIFALNNGAVIAGQKNWTQVRAAVLTMDRDWLDLKERFSITDEFVEQHREPVTNFLLRGGSAMVRSLYGYLQGNDKAIEALRRIVQAELMGQFYALKYFADDLQREIRYPISEVQEATWKPNLTLKRGAFSAEEADDFYFTMRLGELPRTTCLSCWDGNQRDCLLAAFDSNKKMILIRKGEDIVGRACIRLTKGAFQRPADFNFSFADLAQVQSADKKRAADEMLVLFLERIYTSRLNDEEVKTAMKLAVSLVTQKAAAIGAVAVLARRYLGCYDRDQYVGSHFYVYISKSKNGQQYLDSMGGAAVTSHKEQYTGAVFLVEQAAMRTAAPQKEDELYE
;
A
#
# COMPACT_ATOMS: atom_id res chain seq x y z
N MET A 1 -71.39 61.13 -0.45
CA MET A 1 -70.47 62.29 -0.38
C MET A 1 -69.90 62.50 1.02
N THR A 2 -70.70 62.50 2.08
CA THR A 2 -70.24 62.79 3.45
C THR A 2 -69.19 61.81 4.01
N ASN A 3 -69.32 60.50 3.75
CA ASN A 3 -68.33 59.52 4.19
C ASN A 3 -67.01 59.60 3.40
N THR A 4 -67.06 59.94 2.11
CA THR A 4 -65.86 60.11 1.27
C THR A 4 -65.03 61.33 1.69
N LEU A 5 -65.68 62.42 2.11
CA LEU A 5 -65.01 63.62 2.62
C LEU A 5 -64.37 63.39 3.99
N LYS A 6 -65.03 62.65 4.90
CA LYS A 6 -64.46 62.26 6.19
C LYS A 6 -63.23 61.36 6.02
N HIS A 7 -63.32 60.38 5.12
CA HIS A 7 -62.20 59.51 4.79
C HIS A 7 -61.00 60.29 4.24
N LEU A 8 -61.22 61.23 3.30
CA LEU A 8 -60.15 62.08 2.76
C LEU A 8 -59.52 63.00 3.83
N ALA A 9 -60.34 63.56 4.73
CA ALA A 9 -59.83 64.39 5.83
C ALA A 9 -58.97 63.57 6.81
N LEU A 10 -59.37 62.33 7.11
CA LEU A 10 -58.57 61.41 7.92
C LEU A 10 -57.24 61.06 7.25
N LEU A 11 -57.22 60.76 5.94
CA LEU A 11 -55.98 60.47 5.22
C LEU A 11 -54.97 61.63 5.30
N VAL A 12 -55.45 62.87 5.13
CA VAL A 12 -54.61 64.08 5.27
C VAL A 12 -54.11 64.23 6.71
N ARG A 13 -54.96 63.98 7.71
CA ARG A 13 -54.57 64.02 9.13
C ARG A 13 -53.53 62.95 9.46
N MET A 14 -53.71 61.73 8.96
CA MET A 14 -52.75 60.63 9.12
C MET A 14 -51.37 60.99 8.55
N GLU A 15 -51.33 61.55 7.33
CA GLU A 15 -50.08 62.01 6.72
C GLU A 15 -49.42 63.13 7.55
N SER A 16 -50.23 64.08 8.03
CA SER A 16 -49.74 65.15 8.91
C SER A 16 -49.24 64.62 10.27
N SER A 17 -49.81 63.54 10.79
CA SER A 17 -49.37 62.88 12.02
C SER A 17 -48.19 61.91 11.79
N GLY A 18 -47.79 61.67 10.54
CA GLY A 18 -46.71 60.71 10.20
C GLY A 18 -47.16 59.24 10.21
N LEU A 19 -48.47 58.97 10.27
CA LEU A 19 -49.03 57.61 10.16
C LEU A 19 -49.07 57.15 8.69
N LYS A 20 -48.73 55.88 8.47
CA LYS A 20 -48.74 55.25 7.15
C LYS A 20 -50.17 55.03 6.67
N LEU A 21 -50.47 55.51 5.46
CA LEU A 21 -51.81 55.36 4.85
C LEU A 21 -52.26 53.90 4.70
N GLY A 22 -51.32 52.95 4.59
CA GLY A 22 -51.61 51.52 4.53
C GLY A 22 -52.26 50.92 5.79
N LEU A 23 -52.37 51.68 6.89
CA LEU A 23 -53.10 51.27 8.09
C LEU A 23 -54.63 51.30 7.90
N THR A 24 -55.14 52.08 6.94
CA THR A 24 -56.58 52.17 6.62
C THR A 24 -57.17 50.85 6.14
N GLY A 25 -56.34 49.96 5.57
CA GLY A 25 -56.76 48.60 5.19
C GLY A 25 -56.74 47.59 6.34
N LYS A 26 -56.29 47.96 7.55
CA LYS A 26 -56.09 47.05 8.69
C LYS A 26 -56.83 47.46 9.96
N PHE A 27 -57.23 48.72 10.08
CA PHE A 27 -57.85 49.27 11.29
C PHE A 27 -59.03 50.20 10.93
N PRO A 28 -60.05 50.30 11.80
CA PRO A 28 -61.20 51.18 11.58
C PRO A 28 -60.80 52.67 11.64
N GLU A 29 -61.48 53.49 10.84
CA GLU A 29 -61.20 54.94 10.70
C GLU A 29 -61.22 55.69 12.03
N ASP A 30 -62.17 55.38 12.92
CA ASP A 30 -62.27 56.04 14.23
C ASP A 30 -61.04 55.76 15.12
N ALA A 31 -60.48 54.54 15.06
CA ALA A 31 -59.28 54.21 15.83
C ALA A 31 -58.03 54.93 15.27
N LEU A 32 -57.98 55.13 13.95
CA LEU A 32 -56.91 55.87 13.29
C LEU A 32 -56.98 57.38 13.61
N ASP A 33 -58.18 57.95 13.65
CA ASP A 33 -58.38 59.36 14.02
C ASP A 33 -57.98 59.63 15.48
N GLN A 34 -58.40 58.76 16.40
CA GLN A 34 -57.96 58.82 17.80
C GLN A 34 -56.46 58.60 17.96
N THR A 35 -55.83 57.80 17.09
CA THR A 35 -54.37 57.63 17.10
C THR A 35 -53.66 58.89 16.63
N CYS A 36 -54.18 59.59 15.61
CA CYS A 36 -53.66 60.89 15.18
C CYS A 36 -53.69 61.91 16.34
N GLU A 37 -54.81 61.98 17.06
CA GLU A 37 -54.94 62.85 18.23
C GLU A 37 -53.91 62.54 19.33
N ARG A 38 -53.68 61.26 19.63
CA ARG A 38 -52.63 60.85 20.60
C ARG A 38 -51.23 61.21 20.12
N VAL A 39 -50.93 60.95 18.84
CA VAL A 39 -49.64 61.29 18.22
C VAL A 39 -49.38 62.79 18.26
N GLU A 40 -50.42 63.61 18.03
CA GLU A 40 -50.38 65.06 18.16
C GLU A 40 -50.12 65.50 19.60
N THR A 41 -50.84 64.90 20.56
CA THR A 41 -50.71 65.18 22.00
C THR A 41 -49.31 64.89 22.54
N PHE A 42 -48.71 63.77 22.13
CA PHE A 42 -47.37 63.37 22.56
C PHE A 42 -46.25 63.86 21.62
N GLN A 43 -46.57 64.72 20.64
CA GLN A 43 -45.62 65.31 19.69
C GLN A 43 -44.73 64.29 18.94
N LEU A 44 -45.31 63.14 18.55
CA LEU A 44 -44.58 62.01 17.96
C LEU A 44 -44.40 62.14 16.43
N GLN A 45 -44.95 63.17 15.79
CA GLN A 45 -45.06 63.29 14.32
C GLN A 45 -43.69 63.24 13.64
N ASN A 46 -42.72 63.98 14.16
CA ASN A 46 -41.37 64.05 13.56
C ASN A 46 -40.65 62.70 13.65
N ARG A 47 -40.80 61.99 14.78
CA ARG A 47 -40.21 60.67 14.96
C ARG A 47 -40.85 59.63 14.04
N LEU A 48 -42.17 59.64 13.92
CA LEU A 48 -42.89 58.73 13.02
C LEU A 48 -42.58 58.96 11.54
N ARG A 49 -42.33 60.21 11.13
CA ARG A 49 -41.93 60.56 9.75
C ARG A 49 -40.47 60.16 9.43
N THR A 50 -39.58 60.25 10.41
CA THR A 50 -38.14 60.02 10.21
C THR A 50 -37.69 58.60 10.53
N GLY A 51 -38.50 57.82 11.26
CA GLY A 51 -38.20 56.44 11.63
C GLY A 51 -38.21 55.48 10.44
N ASN A 52 -37.06 54.86 10.16
CA ASN A 52 -36.95 53.79 9.17
C ASN A 52 -37.67 52.52 9.68
N ASP A 53 -38.71 52.10 8.96
CA ASP A 53 -39.53 50.90 9.21
C ASP A 53 -40.21 50.79 10.59
N ASN A 54 -40.76 51.90 11.10
CA ASN A 54 -41.59 51.93 12.31
C ASN A 54 -43.02 51.37 12.14
N THR A 55 -43.24 50.51 11.14
CA THR A 55 -44.58 49.99 10.79
C THR A 55 -45.22 49.25 11.97
N GLN A 56 -44.43 48.50 12.74
CA GLN A 56 -44.92 47.76 13.89
C GLN A 56 -45.30 48.68 15.06
N ILE A 57 -44.49 49.71 15.32
CA ILE A 57 -44.78 50.75 16.32
C ILE A 57 -46.10 51.45 15.99
N GLN A 58 -46.31 51.83 14.72
CA GLN A 58 -47.56 52.47 14.31
C GLN A 58 -48.78 51.56 14.46
N LYS A 59 -48.65 50.25 14.19
CA LYS A 59 -49.74 49.29 14.48
C LYS A 59 -50.02 49.22 15.98
N GLU A 60 -48.99 49.23 16.82
CA GLU A 60 -49.15 49.17 18.28
C GLU A 60 -49.81 50.45 18.84
N LEU A 61 -49.45 51.63 18.33
CA LEU A 61 -50.09 52.90 18.69
C LEU A 61 -51.61 52.93 18.40
N VAL A 62 -52.05 52.18 17.39
CA VAL A 62 -53.47 52.04 17.04
C VAL A 62 -54.16 50.98 17.90
N ARG A 63 -53.47 49.87 18.20
CA ARG A 63 -54.01 48.74 18.97
C ARG A 63 -54.10 49.02 20.47
N THR A 64 -53.10 49.71 21.02
CA THR A 64 -52.89 49.87 22.46
C THR A 64 -52.72 51.37 22.75
N PRO A 65 -53.81 52.10 23.08
CA PRO A 65 -53.76 53.55 23.29
C PRO A 65 -52.73 54.02 24.33
N GLU A 66 -52.53 53.22 25.38
CA GLU A 66 -51.58 53.48 26.47
C GLU A 66 -50.11 53.44 26.00
N PHE A 67 -49.83 52.78 24.87
CA PHE A 67 -48.49 52.69 24.32
C PHE A 67 -47.94 54.05 23.87
N ALA A 68 -48.79 55.03 23.53
CA ALA A 68 -48.34 56.35 23.09
C ALA A 68 -47.50 57.08 24.15
N ALA A 69 -47.87 56.97 25.43
CA ALA A 69 -47.12 57.57 26.54
C ALA A 69 -45.78 56.86 26.78
N LEU A 70 -45.75 55.53 26.63
CA LEU A 70 -44.53 54.72 26.76
C LEU A 70 -43.57 54.97 25.59
N TYR A 71 -44.08 55.02 24.36
CA TYR A 71 -43.28 55.33 23.18
C TYR A 71 -42.68 56.73 23.23
N HIS A 72 -43.45 57.73 23.70
CA HIS A 72 -42.93 59.08 23.96
C HIS A 72 -41.77 59.06 24.97
N ALA A 73 -41.91 58.31 26.07
CA ALA A 73 -40.85 58.17 27.05
C ALA A 73 -39.58 57.52 26.48
N LEU A 74 -39.73 56.42 25.73
CA LEU A 74 -38.62 55.73 25.06
C LEU A 74 -37.89 56.65 24.08
N CYS A 75 -38.63 57.48 23.34
CA CYS A 75 -38.05 58.46 22.42
C CYS A 75 -37.25 59.54 23.15
N ASN A 76 -37.76 60.05 24.28
CA ASN A 76 -37.06 61.07 25.07
C ASN A 76 -35.78 60.53 25.72
N ASP A 77 -35.74 59.23 26.02
CA ASP A 77 -34.57 58.54 26.56
C ASP A 77 -33.56 58.11 25.47
N GLY A 78 -33.80 58.50 24.21
CA GLY A 78 -32.88 58.28 23.10
C GLY A 78 -32.92 56.87 22.51
N VAL A 79 -33.86 56.02 22.91
CA VAL A 79 -34.00 54.65 22.38
C VAL A 79 -34.37 54.68 20.89
N ASP A 80 -33.70 53.86 20.08
CA ASP A 80 -33.95 53.78 18.64
C ASP A 80 -35.20 52.95 18.31
N ASP A 81 -35.84 53.26 17.16
CA ASP A 81 -37.08 52.59 16.75
C ASP A 81 -36.90 51.08 16.45
N ARG A 82 -35.67 50.61 16.16
CA ARG A 82 -35.40 49.17 15.93
C ARG A 82 -35.41 48.41 17.25
N SER A 83 -34.80 48.96 18.30
CA SER A 83 -34.88 48.43 19.67
C SER A 83 -36.33 48.26 20.11
N ILE A 84 -37.13 49.33 19.95
CA ILE A 84 -38.55 49.33 20.33
C ILE A 84 -39.34 48.31 19.52
N THR A 85 -39.11 48.25 18.20
CA THR A 85 -39.77 47.28 17.31
C THR A 85 -39.43 45.84 17.69
N SER A 86 -38.18 45.55 18.01
CA SER A 86 -37.74 44.23 18.45
C SER A 86 -38.38 43.82 19.77
N MET A 87 -38.40 44.73 20.76
CA MET A 87 -39.06 44.46 22.05
C MET A 87 -40.57 44.21 21.89
N LEU A 88 -41.24 44.95 21.00
CA LEU A 88 -42.65 44.70 20.66
C LEU A 88 -42.86 43.32 20.04
N GLN A 89 -41.98 42.89 19.14
CA GLN A 89 -42.06 41.57 18.51
C GLN A 89 -41.86 40.45 19.54
N SER A 90 -40.87 40.55 20.42
CA SER A 90 -40.62 39.57 21.47
C SER A 90 -41.75 39.52 22.52
N ALA A 91 -42.35 40.68 22.84
CA ALA A 91 -43.52 40.74 23.71
C ALA A 91 -44.73 40.01 23.10
N VAL A 92 -45.01 40.27 21.81
CA VAL A 92 -46.07 39.58 21.07
C VAL A 92 -45.82 38.07 20.98
N ALA A 93 -44.57 37.63 20.79
CA ALA A 93 -44.23 36.21 20.79
C ALA A 93 -44.48 35.52 22.15
N CYS A 94 -44.60 36.29 23.23
CA CYS A 94 -44.97 35.82 24.57
C CYS A 94 -46.46 36.05 24.92
N ASP A 95 -47.29 36.48 23.95
CA ASP A 95 -48.67 36.90 24.17
C ASP A 95 -48.81 38.05 25.22
N GLU A 96 -47.83 38.94 25.29
CA GLU A 96 -47.75 40.05 26.25
C GLU A 96 -47.59 41.42 25.54
N GLN A 97 -47.77 42.50 26.31
CA GLN A 97 -47.64 43.88 25.84
C GLN A 97 -46.63 44.66 26.69
N LEU A 98 -45.81 45.53 26.07
CA LEU A 98 -44.84 46.35 26.80
C LEU A 98 -45.50 47.28 27.83
N THR A 99 -46.75 47.69 27.61
CA THR A 99 -47.55 48.53 28.52
C THR A 99 -47.98 47.82 29.80
N GLN A 100 -47.86 46.49 29.88
CA GLN A 100 -48.10 45.73 31.10
C GLN A 100 -46.96 45.87 32.12
N TYR A 101 -45.80 46.38 31.68
CA TYR A 101 -44.60 46.53 32.50
C TYR A 101 -44.43 47.99 32.97
N PRO A 102 -43.85 48.22 34.16
CA PRO A 102 -43.49 49.57 34.62
C PRO A 102 -42.62 50.30 33.60
N LYS A 103 -42.94 51.57 33.32
CA LYS A 103 -42.22 52.42 32.36
C LYS A 103 -40.70 52.42 32.59
N GLU A 104 -40.27 52.53 33.85
CA GLU A 104 -38.85 52.55 34.24
C GLU A 104 -38.13 51.25 33.88
N GLN A 105 -38.81 50.10 34.03
CA GLN A 105 -38.28 48.78 33.70
C GLN A 105 -38.10 48.64 32.17
N VAL A 106 -39.06 49.14 31.39
CA VAL A 106 -38.97 49.11 29.92
C VAL A 106 -37.83 50.00 29.41
N LEU A 107 -37.66 51.19 29.99
CA LEU A 107 -36.57 52.11 29.64
C LEU A 107 -35.20 51.49 29.93
N ALA A 108 -35.01 50.97 31.14
CA ALA A 108 -33.75 50.34 31.55
C ALA A 108 -33.33 49.19 30.63
N ALA A 109 -34.27 48.32 30.24
CA ALA A 109 -33.98 47.22 29.33
C ALA A 109 -33.75 47.66 27.88
N ALA A 110 -34.45 48.71 27.44
CA ALA A 110 -34.33 49.22 26.07
C ALA A 110 -32.97 49.86 25.78
N GLY A 111 -32.29 50.40 26.80
CA GLY A 111 -30.96 50.99 26.72
C GLY A 111 -29.79 50.02 27.01
N THR A 112 -30.07 48.75 27.33
CA THR A 112 -29.02 47.78 27.70
C THR A 112 -28.18 47.33 26.50
N ASP A 113 -26.87 47.18 26.68
CA ASP A 113 -25.94 46.70 25.65
C ASP A 113 -26.00 45.16 25.48
N ILE A 114 -27.15 44.68 25.02
CA ILE A 114 -27.43 43.29 24.65
C ILE A 114 -28.18 43.22 23.31
N PRO A 115 -28.18 42.07 22.60
CA PRO A 115 -28.90 41.90 21.34
C PRO A 115 -30.36 42.34 21.42
N LEU A 116 -30.82 43.07 20.39
CA LEU A 116 -32.16 43.70 20.38
C LEU A 116 -33.31 42.72 20.63
N SER A 117 -33.21 41.48 20.13
CA SER A 117 -34.22 40.42 20.31
C SER A 117 -34.33 39.93 21.75
N LEU A 118 -33.27 40.11 22.55
CA LEU A 118 -33.18 39.61 23.93
C LEU A 118 -33.55 40.64 24.99
N ARG A 119 -33.63 41.94 24.63
CA ARG A 119 -33.96 43.03 25.57
C ARG A 119 -35.27 42.82 26.31
N PHE A 120 -36.30 42.29 25.63
CA PHE A 120 -37.57 41.95 26.29
C PHE A 120 -37.43 40.78 27.28
N TYR A 121 -36.68 39.74 26.93
CA TYR A 121 -36.45 38.59 27.82
C TYR A 121 -35.58 38.96 29.03
N TYR A 122 -34.59 39.83 28.84
CA TYR A 122 -33.82 40.43 29.92
C TYR A 122 -34.72 41.22 30.89
N MET A 123 -35.56 42.10 30.32
CA MET A 123 -36.55 42.88 31.07
C MET A 123 -37.49 41.98 31.88
N LYS A 124 -38.01 40.92 31.26
CA LYS A 124 -39.03 40.05 31.86
C LYS A 124 -38.47 39.13 32.93
N PHE A 125 -37.36 38.45 32.63
CA PHE A 125 -36.89 37.33 33.46
C PHE A 125 -35.80 37.70 34.46
N TYR A 126 -35.06 38.81 34.24
CA TYR A 126 -33.85 39.10 34.99
C TYR A 126 -33.94 40.43 35.74
N LEU A 127 -34.32 41.51 35.04
CA LEU A 127 -34.33 42.87 35.58
C LEU A 127 -35.08 43.02 36.93
N PRO A 128 -36.24 42.37 37.19
CA PRO A 128 -36.94 42.49 38.46
C PRO A 128 -36.20 41.88 39.66
N PHE A 129 -35.20 41.03 39.41
CA PHE A 129 -34.54 40.22 40.43
C PHE A 129 -33.08 40.64 40.70
N ILE A 130 -32.57 41.64 39.96
CA ILE A 130 -31.22 42.19 40.14
C ILE A 130 -31.19 42.99 41.44
N LYS A 131 -30.30 42.62 42.35
CA LYS A 131 -30.14 43.30 43.65
C LYS A 131 -28.93 44.24 43.70
N TYR A 132 -27.92 43.97 42.89
CA TYR A 132 -26.63 44.67 42.89
C TYR A 132 -26.14 44.84 41.45
N GLU A 133 -25.31 45.86 41.20
CA GLU A 133 -24.79 46.19 39.86
C GLU A 133 -23.97 45.05 39.24
N GLU A 134 -23.06 44.44 40.02
CA GLU A 134 -22.23 43.29 39.61
C GLU A 134 -23.05 42.10 39.09
N GLU A 135 -24.23 41.88 39.69
CA GLU A 135 -25.14 40.83 39.26
C GLU A 135 -25.82 41.17 37.92
N GLY A 136 -26.12 42.45 37.70
CA GLY A 136 -26.63 42.93 36.42
C GLY A 136 -25.60 42.78 35.30
N GLU A 137 -24.35 43.14 35.56
CA GLU A 137 -23.22 42.98 34.63
C GLU A 137 -22.99 41.50 34.29
N ALA A 138 -22.95 40.61 35.28
CA ALA A 138 -22.77 39.18 35.05
C ALA A 138 -23.86 38.57 34.13
N ILE A 139 -25.12 39.00 34.30
CA ILE A 139 -26.22 38.56 33.43
C ILE A 139 -26.03 39.09 32.02
N ILE A 140 -25.66 40.36 31.86
CA ILE A 140 -25.41 40.99 30.55
C ILE A 140 -24.26 40.28 29.83
N ASP A 141 -23.15 40.04 30.52
CA ASP A 141 -21.98 39.35 29.99
C ASP A 141 -22.33 37.93 29.54
N ASN A 142 -23.07 37.18 30.37
CA ASN A 142 -23.52 35.84 30.02
C ASN A 142 -24.48 35.83 28.82
N ILE A 143 -25.40 36.80 28.72
CA ILE A 143 -26.32 36.94 27.58
C ILE A 143 -25.55 37.28 26.30
N ASN A 144 -24.54 38.16 26.40
CA ASN A 144 -23.71 38.56 25.26
C ASN A 144 -22.81 37.43 24.77
N ALA A 145 -22.23 36.67 25.70
CA ALA A 145 -21.42 35.50 25.41
C ALA A 145 -22.27 34.34 24.86
N PHE A 146 -23.57 34.28 25.17
CA PHE A 146 -24.45 33.19 24.75
C PHE A 146 -24.43 32.98 23.21
N PRO A 147 -24.27 31.73 22.73
CA PRO A 147 -24.04 31.46 21.31
C PRO A 147 -25.14 32.02 20.40
N ALA A 148 -24.74 32.73 19.34
CA ALA A 148 -25.67 33.38 18.41
C ALA A 148 -26.67 32.42 17.76
N THR A 149 -26.26 31.17 17.52
CA THR A 149 -27.07 30.10 16.93
C THR A 149 -28.17 29.57 17.85
N GLU A 150 -28.03 29.73 19.17
CA GLU A 150 -28.96 29.20 20.19
C GLU A 150 -29.80 30.33 20.84
N ARG A 151 -29.68 31.58 20.38
CA ARG A 151 -30.30 32.76 21.03
C ARG A 151 -31.83 32.70 21.13
N GLU A 152 -32.51 32.06 20.18
CA GLU A 152 -33.97 31.87 20.23
C GLU A 152 -34.39 30.96 21.38
N GLU A 153 -33.49 30.13 21.92
CA GLU A 153 -33.75 29.22 23.02
C GLU A 153 -33.66 29.89 24.40
N LEU A 154 -33.15 31.12 24.48
CA LEU A 154 -32.99 31.83 25.76
C LEU A 154 -34.35 32.05 26.47
N SER A 155 -35.44 32.13 25.69
CA SER A 155 -36.81 32.19 26.21
C SER A 155 -37.31 30.84 26.77
N ALA A 156 -36.73 29.73 26.31
CA ALA A 156 -37.10 28.36 26.69
C ALA A 156 -36.29 27.81 27.87
N LEU A 157 -35.36 28.60 28.44
CA LEU A 157 -34.61 28.21 29.64
C LEU A 157 -35.54 27.91 30.83
N THR A 158 -35.21 26.87 31.61
CA THR A 158 -35.89 26.57 32.88
C THR A 158 -35.64 27.67 33.90
N ASP A 159 -36.47 27.77 34.94
CA ASP A 159 -36.25 28.76 36.02
C ASP A 159 -34.90 28.55 36.73
N ALA A 160 -34.43 27.30 36.83
CA ALA A 160 -33.12 27.01 37.40
C ALA A 160 -31.98 27.45 36.47
N GLN A 161 -32.08 27.23 35.16
CA GLN A 161 -31.10 27.72 34.17
C GLN A 161 -31.07 29.26 34.11
N LYS A 162 -32.24 29.91 34.15
CA LYS A 162 -32.33 31.38 34.27
C LYS A 162 -31.62 31.87 35.54
N ASN A 163 -31.82 31.18 36.67
CA ASN A 163 -31.08 31.53 37.89
C ASN A 163 -29.56 31.32 37.76
N MET A 164 -29.11 30.32 36.99
CA MET A 164 -27.70 30.10 36.72
C MET A 164 -27.08 31.22 35.87
N MET A 165 -27.83 31.87 34.96
CA MET A 165 -27.35 33.02 34.18
C MET A 165 -26.93 34.23 35.03
N ARG A 166 -27.21 34.22 36.34
CA ARG A 166 -26.72 35.20 37.31
C ARG A 166 -25.29 34.90 37.79
N GLN A 167 -24.77 33.72 37.49
CA GLN A 167 -23.43 33.31 37.90
C GLN A 167 -22.38 33.87 36.93
N PRO A 168 -21.34 34.56 37.39
CA PRO A 168 -20.45 35.32 36.52
C PRO A 168 -19.49 34.45 35.68
N PHE A 169 -19.45 33.13 35.89
CA PHE A 169 -18.50 32.23 35.24
C PHE A 169 -19.01 31.61 33.93
N LEU A 170 -20.30 31.69 33.61
CA LEU A 170 -20.87 30.94 32.48
C LEU A 170 -20.35 31.45 31.13
N GLY A 171 -20.34 32.76 30.91
CA GLY A 171 -19.79 33.37 29.71
C GLY A 171 -18.33 32.98 29.49
N PRO A 172 -17.45 33.26 30.45
CA PRO A 172 -16.03 32.94 30.37
C PRO A 172 -15.72 31.46 30.16
N TYR A 173 -16.42 30.54 30.83
CA TYR A 173 -16.07 29.12 30.83
C TYR A 173 -16.86 28.24 29.86
N LEU A 174 -18.11 28.59 29.55
CA LEU A 174 -19.01 27.73 28.77
C LEU A 174 -19.41 28.31 27.42
N PHE A 175 -19.61 29.63 27.33
CA PHE A 175 -20.17 30.23 26.12
C PHE A 175 -19.10 30.76 25.17
N ASN A 176 -17.87 30.95 25.66
CA ASN A 176 -16.72 31.26 24.86
C ASN A 176 -16.32 30.05 23.97
N TRP A 177 -16.39 30.22 22.64
CA TRP A 177 -15.70 29.41 21.61
C TRP A 177 -16.27 28.00 21.23
N ASN A 178 -17.59 27.74 21.21
CA ASN A 178 -18.35 26.85 20.25
C ASN A 178 -19.56 26.06 20.85
N ASN A 179 -20.35 25.47 19.92
CA ASN A 179 -21.56 24.62 19.98
C ASN A 179 -21.84 23.77 21.25
N ASN A 180 -23.15 23.60 21.54
CA ASN A 180 -23.77 22.77 22.58
C ASN A 180 -23.88 23.43 23.98
N ALA A 181 -24.13 24.74 24.02
CA ALA A 181 -24.30 25.46 25.29
C ALA A 181 -25.55 24.96 26.07
N ARG A 182 -26.58 24.52 25.35
CA ARG A 182 -27.76 23.88 25.94
C ARG A 182 -27.45 22.61 26.75
N GLU A 183 -26.74 21.65 26.16
CA GLU A 183 -26.37 20.39 26.82
C GLU A 183 -25.45 20.67 28.03
N ALA A 184 -24.52 21.62 27.88
CA ALA A 184 -23.63 22.05 28.96
C ALA A 184 -24.40 22.66 30.15
N LEU A 185 -25.39 23.52 29.88
CA LEU A 185 -26.26 24.09 30.93
C LEU A 185 -27.07 23.02 31.65
N GLU A 186 -27.63 22.04 30.91
CA GLU A 186 -28.41 20.94 31.49
C GLU A 186 -27.56 20.04 32.40
N LEU A 187 -26.31 19.76 32.01
CA LEU A 187 -25.36 19.01 32.84
C LEU A 187 -24.99 19.77 34.12
N LEU A 188 -24.74 21.09 34.01
CA LEU A 188 -24.44 21.92 35.17
C LEU A 188 -25.63 22.09 36.11
N GLU A 189 -26.84 22.24 35.58
CA GLU A 189 -28.09 22.36 36.37
C GLU A 189 -28.25 21.19 37.35
N GLN A 190 -27.85 19.99 36.92
CA GLN A 190 -27.93 18.76 37.71
C GLN A 190 -26.83 18.66 38.80
N ASN A 191 -25.73 19.41 38.68
CA ASN A 191 -24.59 19.33 39.59
C ASN A 191 -24.32 20.66 40.34
N LYS A 192 -25.09 20.92 41.40
CA LYS A 192 -24.90 22.09 42.29
C LYS A 192 -23.51 22.16 42.94
N PRO A 193 -22.88 21.06 43.40
CA PRO A 193 -21.49 21.09 43.87
C PRO A 193 -20.50 21.63 42.84
N LEU A 194 -20.60 21.18 41.58
CA LEU A 194 -19.75 21.65 40.50
C LEU A 194 -19.94 23.15 40.23
N GLN A 195 -21.19 23.66 40.25
CA GLN A 195 -21.42 25.11 40.15
C GLN A 195 -20.69 25.91 41.24
N ARG A 196 -20.62 25.38 42.48
CA ARG A 196 -19.87 26.02 43.57
C ARG A 196 -18.36 26.00 43.33
N VAL A 197 -17.84 24.92 42.74
CA VAL A 197 -16.42 24.81 42.36
C VAL A 197 -16.11 25.81 41.26
N LEU A 198 -16.92 25.89 40.19
CA LEU A 198 -16.70 26.85 39.10
C LEU A 198 -16.76 28.29 39.58
N THR A 199 -17.71 28.62 40.48
CA THR A 199 -17.77 29.94 41.13
C THR A 199 -16.51 30.23 41.94
N LEU A 200 -15.98 29.24 42.66
CA LEU A 200 -14.74 29.37 43.42
C LEU A 200 -13.55 29.65 42.49
N LEU A 201 -13.40 28.88 41.42
CA LEU A 201 -12.31 29.02 40.45
C LEU A 201 -12.37 30.37 39.73
N TYR A 202 -13.57 30.80 39.33
CA TYR A 202 -13.78 32.11 38.69
C TYR A 202 -13.35 33.27 39.59
N ARG A 203 -13.69 33.21 40.89
CA ARG A 203 -13.25 34.22 41.86
C ARG A 203 -11.73 34.27 42.06
N GLN A 204 -11.02 33.20 41.72
CA GLN A 204 -9.55 33.15 41.76
C GLN A 204 -8.91 33.55 40.43
N GLY A 205 -9.70 33.89 39.41
CA GLY A 205 -9.18 34.30 38.09
C GLY A 205 -8.63 33.16 37.25
N VAL A 206 -9.05 31.91 37.50
CA VAL A 206 -8.64 30.74 36.71
C VAL A 206 -9.27 30.80 35.32
N ALA A 207 -8.52 30.51 34.28
CA ALA A 207 -9.05 30.34 32.92
C ALA A 207 -9.50 28.89 32.71
N LEU A 208 -10.73 28.67 32.26
CA LEU A 208 -11.26 27.36 31.91
C LEU A 208 -12.02 27.41 30.58
N ASP A 209 -11.99 26.29 29.87
CA ASP A 209 -12.80 26.04 28.69
C ASP A 209 -13.58 24.73 28.87
N LEU A 210 -14.91 24.83 28.97
CA LEU A 210 -15.79 23.72 29.31
C LEU A 210 -16.85 23.52 28.24
N ASN A 211 -16.69 22.44 27.48
CA ASN A 211 -17.73 21.91 26.61
C ASN A 211 -18.53 20.79 27.30
N ALA A 212 -19.59 20.31 26.64
CA ALA A 212 -20.44 19.24 27.17
C ALA A 212 -19.65 17.93 27.49
N ALA A 213 -18.59 17.59 26.74
CA ALA A 213 -17.77 16.41 27.02
C ALA A 213 -16.95 16.56 28.30
N ARG A 214 -16.26 17.69 28.48
CA ARG A 214 -15.52 18.01 29.71
C ARG A 214 -16.44 18.09 30.93
N LEU A 215 -17.66 18.59 30.77
CA LEU A 215 -18.65 18.60 31.85
C LEU A 215 -19.14 17.19 32.23
N LYS A 216 -19.28 16.27 31.26
CA LYS A 216 -19.59 14.85 31.55
C LYS A 216 -18.50 14.20 32.39
N ASP A 217 -17.24 14.50 32.10
CA ASP A 217 -16.09 14.01 32.88
C ASP A 217 -16.07 14.58 34.31
N LEU A 218 -16.75 15.71 34.56
CA LEU A 218 -16.86 16.36 35.88
C LEU A 218 -18.13 15.98 36.66
N CYS A 219 -19.02 15.16 36.11
CA CYS A 219 -20.30 14.82 36.76
C CYS A 219 -20.14 14.13 38.13
N TRP A 220 -18.98 13.53 38.41
CA TRP A 220 -18.70 12.86 39.68
C TRP A 220 -18.53 13.82 40.88
N VAL A 221 -18.37 15.12 40.66
CA VAL A 221 -18.10 16.09 41.73
C VAL A 221 -19.28 16.18 42.70
N GLU A 222 -19.05 15.83 43.96
CA GLU A 222 -20.04 15.91 45.04
C GLU A 222 -19.76 17.05 46.02
N THR A 223 -20.69 17.30 46.95
CA THR A 223 -20.53 18.36 47.97
C THR A 223 -19.27 18.17 48.82
N ALA A 224 -18.86 16.91 49.07
CA ALA A 224 -17.65 16.59 49.82
C ALA A 224 -16.35 16.99 49.07
N ASP A 225 -16.38 17.04 47.74
CA ASP A 225 -15.22 17.33 46.91
C ASP A 225 -14.93 18.84 46.77
N VAL A 226 -15.91 19.72 47.05
CA VAL A 226 -15.71 21.18 46.99
C VAL A 226 -14.52 21.63 47.85
N MET A 227 -14.31 20.99 49.01
CA MET A 227 -13.16 21.28 49.87
C MET A 227 -11.83 20.81 49.29
N LYS A 228 -11.84 19.79 48.42
CA LYS A 228 -10.62 19.34 47.73
C LYS A 228 -10.14 20.37 46.73
N PHE A 229 -11.03 21.01 45.97
CA PHE A 229 -10.66 22.11 45.07
C PHE A 229 -10.08 23.32 45.83
N ARG A 230 -10.58 23.63 47.03
CA ARG A 230 -9.96 24.67 47.88
C ARG A 230 -8.55 24.29 48.32
N ARG A 231 -8.35 23.03 48.72
CA ARG A 231 -7.02 22.51 49.07
C ARG A 231 -6.07 22.48 47.88
N LEU A 232 -6.59 22.19 46.68
CA LEU A 232 -5.84 22.24 45.44
C LEU A 232 -5.32 23.66 45.19
N LEU A 233 -6.19 24.67 45.20
CA LEU A 233 -5.78 26.07 45.03
C LEU A 233 -4.67 26.47 46.02
N ALA A 234 -4.78 26.04 47.28
CA ALA A 234 -3.75 26.29 48.29
C ALA A 234 -2.45 25.50 48.02
N ALA A 235 -2.53 24.27 47.50
CA ALA A 235 -1.36 23.47 47.13
C ALA A 235 -0.56 24.07 45.96
N PHE A 236 -1.24 24.84 45.11
CA PHE A 236 -0.66 25.65 44.04
C PHE A 236 -0.31 27.09 44.47
N GLU A 237 -0.42 27.40 45.77
CA GLU A 237 -0.12 28.73 46.32
C GLU A 237 -0.92 29.87 45.66
N TYR A 238 -2.09 29.55 45.08
CA TYR A 238 -2.92 30.48 44.31
C TYR A 238 -2.22 31.09 43.09
N ASP A 239 -1.18 30.43 42.56
CA ASP A 239 -0.53 30.83 41.31
C ASP A 239 -1.42 30.51 40.11
N THR A 240 -2.04 31.54 39.52
CA THR A 240 -3.01 31.38 38.43
C THR A 240 -2.41 30.72 37.19
N GLU A 241 -1.12 30.95 36.90
CA GLU A 241 -0.45 30.34 35.74
C GLU A 241 -0.35 28.82 35.89
N ASP A 242 0.10 28.35 37.06
CA ASP A 242 0.20 26.92 37.35
C ASP A 242 -1.19 26.28 37.46
N ILE A 243 -2.18 27.00 38.02
CA ILE A 243 -3.56 26.49 38.15
C ILE A 243 -4.21 26.33 36.78
N ASP A 244 -4.06 27.32 35.88
CA ASP A 244 -4.59 27.25 34.51
C ASP A 244 -3.98 26.06 33.77
N ALA A 245 -2.64 25.92 33.84
CA ALA A 245 -1.94 24.79 33.23
C ALA A 245 -2.35 23.44 33.84
N PHE A 246 -2.61 23.36 35.16
CA PHE A 246 -3.16 22.15 35.78
C PHE A 246 -4.54 21.80 35.22
N PHE A 247 -5.47 22.76 35.19
CA PHE A 247 -6.82 22.47 34.74
C PHE A 247 -6.87 22.09 33.26
N GLU A 248 -6.04 22.68 32.42
CA GLU A 248 -5.89 22.26 31.02
C GLU A 248 -5.49 20.77 30.93
N ARG A 249 -4.39 20.38 31.58
CA ARG A 249 -3.88 18.99 31.57
C ARG A 249 -4.85 17.99 32.20
N TRP A 250 -5.47 18.39 33.31
CA TRP A 250 -6.41 17.55 34.05
C TRP A 250 -7.69 17.30 33.25
N LEU A 251 -8.23 18.33 32.57
CA LEU A 251 -9.39 18.18 31.69
C LEU A 251 -9.05 17.38 30.42
N GLU A 252 -7.85 17.53 29.86
CA GLU A 252 -7.36 16.67 28.77
C GLU A 252 -7.22 15.20 29.19
N ASN A 253 -6.97 14.95 30.48
CA ASN A 253 -6.89 13.62 31.09
C ASN A 253 -8.22 13.16 31.74
N HIS A 254 -9.36 13.60 31.20
CA HIS A 254 -10.70 13.19 31.64
C HIS A 254 -11.06 13.49 33.10
N ALA A 255 -10.49 14.57 33.65
CA ALA A 255 -10.86 15.15 34.94
C ALA A 255 -10.94 14.15 36.11
N GLY A 256 -10.04 13.17 36.15
CA GLY A 256 -10.05 12.09 37.14
C GLY A 256 -9.83 12.57 38.58
N GLN A 257 -10.56 11.98 39.54
CA GLN A 257 -10.42 12.30 40.97
C GLN A 257 -9.03 11.93 41.52
N TYR A 258 -8.36 10.94 40.93
CA TYR A 258 -7.03 10.51 41.34
C TYR A 258 -6.00 11.64 41.25
N ASP A 259 -5.95 12.32 40.11
CA ASP A 259 -5.02 13.40 39.81
C ASP A 259 -5.12 14.53 40.85
N LEU A 260 -6.36 14.96 41.11
CA LEU A 260 -6.67 15.96 42.13
C LEU A 260 -6.19 15.53 43.52
N ASN A 261 -6.49 14.27 43.90
CA ASN A 261 -6.08 13.72 45.19
C ASN A 261 -4.55 13.64 45.32
N TRP A 262 -3.85 13.35 44.22
CA TRP A 262 -2.39 13.27 44.19
C TRP A 262 -1.76 14.62 44.56
N PHE A 263 -2.17 15.72 43.91
CA PHE A 263 -1.64 17.06 44.22
C PHE A 263 -1.93 17.48 45.67
N ILE A 264 -3.12 17.22 46.20
CA ILE A 264 -3.48 17.61 47.58
C ILE A 264 -2.93 16.68 48.67
N SER A 265 -2.35 15.52 48.30
CA SER A 265 -1.83 14.52 49.25
C SER A 265 -0.41 14.81 49.74
N HIS A 266 0.31 15.72 49.07
CA HIS A 266 1.67 16.10 49.43
C HIS A 266 1.70 16.76 50.82
N THR A 267 2.62 16.30 51.68
CA THR A 267 2.78 16.82 53.05
C THR A 267 3.38 18.23 53.09
N ALA A 268 4.13 18.61 52.06
CA ALA A 268 4.59 19.97 51.78
C ALA A 268 4.18 20.34 50.35
N PRO A 269 3.75 21.59 50.08
CA PRO A 269 3.46 22.05 48.71
C PRO A 269 4.68 21.86 47.80
N LEU A 270 4.43 21.43 46.56
CA LEU A 270 5.46 21.37 45.52
C LEU A 270 5.97 22.79 45.26
N ASP A 271 7.28 22.97 45.14
CA ASP A 271 7.82 24.29 44.80
C ASP A 271 7.44 24.69 43.36
N LYS A 272 7.52 25.99 43.05
CA LYS A 272 7.13 26.50 41.73
C LYS A 272 7.86 25.82 40.57
N GLY A 273 9.16 25.52 40.73
CA GLY A 273 9.93 24.83 39.69
C GLY A 273 9.43 23.41 39.45
N GLN A 274 9.10 22.67 40.52
CA GLN A 274 8.51 21.34 40.43
C GLN A 274 7.14 21.35 39.76
N ARG A 275 6.27 22.30 40.12
CA ARG A 275 4.93 22.44 39.50
C ARG A 275 5.04 22.71 38.00
N GLN A 276 5.89 23.66 37.61
CA GLN A 276 6.10 24.01 36.21
C GLN A 276 6.67 22.84 35.40
N GLU A 277 7.58 22.04 35.97
CA GLU A 277 8.12 20.87 35.27
C GLU A 277 7.06 19.76 35.10
N ILE A 278 6.23 19.51 36.11
CA ILE A 278 5.13 18.54 36.02
C ILE A 278 4.12 18.98 34.95
N LEU A 279 3.71 20.24 34.96
CA LEU A 279 2.65 20.77 34.09
C LEU A 279 3.09 21.12 32.67
N ARG A 280 4.40 21.01 32.39
CA ARG A 280 5.03 21.42 31.13
C ARG A 280 4.37 20.83 29.88
N ASN A 281 4.00 19.55 29.89
CA ASN A 281 3.29 18.86 28.80
C ASN A 281 2.57 17.61 29.32
N ASP A 282 1.76 16.97 28.47
CA ASP A 282 1.01 15.76 28.83
C ASP A 282 1.89 14.63 29.37
N LEU A 283 3.06 14.43 28.78
CA LEU A 283 3.94 13.34 29.18
C LEU A 283 4.57 13.59 30.55
N SER A 284 5.04 14.81 30.84
CA SER A 284 5.56 15.16 32.17
C SER A 284 4.47 15.03 33.24
N TYR A 285 3.25 15.47 32.92
CA TYR A 285 2.09 15.40 33.79
C TYR A 285 1.72 13.94 34.11
N LEU A 286 1.50 13.12 33.07
CA LEU A 286 1.15 11.71 33.23
C LEU A 286 2.28 10.92 33.91
N ASN A 287 3.54 11.23 33.59
CA ASN A 287 4.69 10.56 34.21
C ASN A 287 4.69 10.81 35.71
N ALA A 288 4.53 12.07 36.16
CA ALA A 288 4.49 12.42 37.57
C ALA A 288 3.36 11.70 38.32
N LEU A 289 2.18 11.62 37.72
CA LEU A 289 1.00 11.02 38.35
C LEU A 289 1.05 9.50 38.44
N TYR A 290 1.38 8.82 37.33
CA TYR A 290 1.11 7.39 37.21
C TYR A 290 2.35 6.50 37.29
N SER A 291 3.55 7.01 37.01
CA SER A 291 4.73 6.15 36.92
C SER A 291 5.95 6.63 37.70
N GLY A 292 6.27 7.92 37.68
CA GLY A 292 7.45 8.54 38.29
C GLY A 292 8.79 7.98 37.78
N ARG A 293 8.77 7.21 36.69
CA ARG A 293 9.89 6.35 36.25
C ARG A 293 10.63 6.87 35.04
N LEU A 294 9.98 7.73 34.26
CA LEU A 294 10.59 8.27 33.05
C LEU A 294 11.54 9.41 33.44
N HIS A 295 12.84 9.18 33.27
CA HIS A 295 13.92 10.12 33.59
C HIS A 295 14.68 10.50 32.32
N LEU A 296 14.17 11.48 31.57
CA LEU A 296 14.86 12.10 30.45
C LEU A 296 14.45 13.57 30.29
N ASP A 297 15.22 14.32 29.52
CA ASP A 297 14.86 15.69 29.17
C ASP A 297 13.67 15.69 28.19
N PHE A 298 12.49 16.05 28.69
CA PHE A 298 11.27 16.17 27.89
C PHE A 298 11.39 17.21 26.77
N SER A 299 12.32 18.16 26.87
CA SER A 299 12.58 19.15 25.81
C SER A 299 13.23 18.56 24.57
N SER A 300 13.94 17.44 24.73
CA SER A 300 14.65 16.74 23.67
C SER A 300 13.76 15.75 22.90
N ILE A 301 12.53 15.51 23.36
CA ILE A 301 11.59 14.55 22.74
C ILE A 301 10.97 15.13 21.49
N ARG A 302 10.97 14.34 20.41
CA ARG A 302 10.38 14.71 19.12
C ARG A 302 8.92 14.27 19.05
N ARG A 303 8.12 14.94 18.22
CA ARG A 303 6.67 14.68 18.05
C ARG A 303 6.29 13.20 17.89
N HIS A 304 7.06 12.43 17.12
CA HIS A 304 6.78 11.01 16.84
C HIS A 304 7.12 10.07 18.02
N GLN A 305 7.89 10.53 19.01
CA GLN A 305 8.25 9.75 20.20
C GLN A 305 7.19 9.87 21.31
N PHE A 306 6.38 10.93 21.31
CA PHE A 306 5.35 11.15 22.33
C PHE A 306 4.30 10.02 22.42
N PRO A 307 3.70 9.53 21.31
CA PRO A 307 2.60 8.57 21.40
C PRO A 307 2.95 7.30 22.19
N ILE A 308 4.12 6.70 21.93
CA ILE A 308 4.52 5.47 22.64
C ILE A 308 4.83 5.73 24.12
N LEU A 309 5.44 6.86 24.46
CA LEU A 309 5.74 7.21 25.85
C LEU A 309 4.46 7.47 26.64
N THR A 310 3.54 8.24 26.06
CA THR A 310 2.22 8.49 26.63
C THR A 310 1.46 7.18 26.85
N TYR A 311 1.46 6.28 25.84
CA TYR A 311 0.88 4.95 25.97
C TYR A 311 1.54 4.15 27.10
N ALA A 312 2.87 4.11 27.15
CA ALA A 312 3.61 3.35 28.15
C ALA A 312 3.31 3.82 29.59
N VAL A 313 3.22 5.13 29.81
CA VAL A 313 2.86 5.69 31.11
C VAL A 313 1.42 5.34 31.49
N ARG A 314 0.45 5.59 30.60
CA ARG A 314 -0.98 5.32 30.85
C ARG A 314 -1.26 3.84 31.13
N HIS A 315 -0.57 2.94 30.45
CA HIS A 315 -0.75 1.50 30.59
C HIS A 315 0.25 0.85 31.57
N GLY A 316 1.00 1.63 32.35
CA GLY A 316 1.87 1.13 33.41
C GLY A 316 2.98 0.19 32.90
N LYS A 317 3.57 0.47 31.74
CA LYS A 317 4.65 -0.31 31.12
C LYS A 317 6.00 -0.02 31.80
N LYS A 318 6.08 -0.35 33.09
CA LYS A 318 7.19 0.02 33.99
C LYS A 318 8.58 -0.35 33.45
N HIS A 319 8.76 -1.58 32.98
CA HIS A 319 10.06 -2.03 32.45
C HIS A 319 10.45 -1.27 31.18
N PHE A 320 9.49 -0.95 30.31
CA PHE A 320 9.77 -0.14 29.13
C PHE A 320 10.19 1.29 29.51
N LEU A 321 9.53 1.90 30.49
CA LEU A 321 9.89 3.25 30.98
C LEU A 321 11.29 3.28 31.62
N ASP A 322 11.62 2.24 32.42
CA ASP A 322 12.96 2.08 32.99
C ASP A 322 14.00 1.94 31.86
N LEU A 323 13.73 1.10 30.85
CA LEU A 323 14.58 0.91 29.68
C LEU A 323 14.85 2.21 28.91
N VAL A 324 13.81 3.00 28.64
CA VAL A 324 13.94 4.28 27.95
C VAL A 324 14.77 5.27 28.78
N SER A 325 14.63 5.25 30.10
CA SER A 325 15.40 6.13 30.99
C SER A 325 16.87 5.73 31.06
N GLU A 326 17.16 4.43 31.21
CA GLU A 326 18.52 3.86 31.22
C GLU A 326 19.24 4.05 29.88
N HIS A 327 18.51 4.04 28.76
CA HIS A 327 19.03 4.15 27.40
C HIS A 327 18.48 5.36 26.65
N SER A 328 18.40 6.52 27.33
CA SER A 328 17.77 7.74 26.80
C SER A 328 18.43 8.25 25.52
N GLU A 329 19.76 8.29 25.44
CA GLU A 329 20.48 8.70 24.23
C GLU A 329 20.12 7.82 23.02
N LEU A 330 20.04 6.49 23.24
CA LEU A 330 19.68 5.54 22.19
C LEU A 330 18.24 5.79 21.73
N PHE A 331 17.28 5.88 22.64
CA PHE A 331 15.87 6.12 22.30
C PHE A 331 15.68 7.46 21.56
N LEU A 332 16.31 8.53 22.05
CA LEU A 332 16.21 9.87 21.46
C LEU A 332 16.85 9.95 20.07
N SER A 333 17.86 9.10 19.80
CA SER A 333 18.51 9.01 18.49
C SER A 333 17.66 8.32 17.41
N LEU A 334 16.66 7.51 17.78
CA LEU A 334 15.85 6.75 16.84
C LEU A 334 15.15 7.66 15.83
N GLY A 335 15.23 7.28 14.55
CA GLY A 335 14.57 7.98 13.46
C GLY A 335 13.04 7.88 13.53
N ARG A 336 12.34 8.81 12.85
CA ARG A 336 10.86 8.83 12.79
C ARG A 336 10.22 7.59 12.16
N TYR A 337 11.01 6.78 11.48
CA TYR A 337 10.58 5.56 10.81
C TYR A 337 10.99 4.30 11.57
N ALA A 338 11.52 4.43 12.79
CA ALA A 338 11.82 3.25 13.59
C ALA A 338 10.52 2.48 13.87
N LEU A 339 10.59 1.14 13.83
CA LEU A 339 9.43 0.25 14.08
C LEU A 339 8.66 0.62 15.36
N LEU A 340 9.39 1.09 16.37
CA LEU A 340 8.85 1.50 17.66
C LEU A 340 7.76 2.59 17.56
N PHE A 341 7.79 3.40 16.49
CA PHE A 341 6.87 4.53 16.27
C PHE A 341 5.84 4.24 15.18
N GLU A 342 5.75 3.01 14.69
CA GLU A 342 4.69 2.59 13.77
C GLU A 342 3.32 2.61 14.46
N ASP A 343 2.29 2.96 13.71
CA ASP A 343 0.91 2.97 14.20
C ASP A 343 0.52 1.57 14.69
N LYS A 344 -0.26 1.52 15.78
CA LYS A 344 -0.64 0.29 16.52
C LYS A 344 0.52 -0.56 17.09
N PHE A 345 1.79 -0.22 16.90
CA PHE A 345 2.89 -1.00 17.47
C PHE A 345 2.76 -1.12 18.99
N CYS A 346 2.50 -0.01 19.69
CA CYS A 346 2.41 0.00 21.15
C CYS A 346 1.19 -0.77 21.68
N GLU A 347 0.12 -0.87 20.90
CA GLU A 347 -1.10 -1.59 21.25
C GLU A 347 -0.90 -3.11 21.17
N HIS A 348 -0.22 -3.56 20.11
CA HIS A 348 0.01 -4.99 19.87
C HIS A 348 1.29 -5.52 20.51
N CYS A 349 2.37 -4.75 20.61
CA CYS A 349 3.65 -5.25 21.13
C CYS A 349 3.68 -5.28 22.66
N ASN A 350 4.24 -6.34 23.23
CA ASN A 350 4.58 -6.38 24.65
C ASN A 350 5.79 -5.48 24.96
N LEU A 351 5.53 -4.19 25.19
CA LEU A 351 6.57 -3.18 25.47
C LEU A 351 7.49 -3.56 26.64
N ASN A 352 6.98 -4.23 27.67
CA ASN A 352 7.77 -4.64 28.83
C ASN A 352 8.75 -5.78 28.55
N SER A 353 8.66 -6.46 27.41
CA SER A 353 9.66 -7.45 26.98
C SER A 353 10.79 -6.86 26.14
N LEU A 354 10.72 -5.57 25.80
CA LEU A 354 11.74 -4.92 24.99
C LEU A 354 13.04 -4.74 25.77
N THR A 355 14.15 -4.80 25.04
CA THR A 355 15.52 -4.62 25.52
C THR A 355 16.24 -3.54 24.72
N ALA A 356 17.40 -3.08 25.19
CA ALA A 356 18.22 -2.11 24.46
C ALA A 356 18.61 -2.60 23.06
N ARG A 357 18.79 -3.92 22.89
CA ARG A 357 19.04 -4.53 21.57
C ARG A 357 17.85 -4.40 20.64
N ASN A 358 16.63 -4.48 21.15
CA ASN A 358 15.42 -4.27 20.35
C ASN A 358 15.33 -2.82 19.90
N LEU A 359 15.58 -1.85 20.80
CA LEU A 359 15.62 -0.43 20.45
C LEU A 359 16.62 -0.17 19.32
N GLN A 360 17.84 -0.72 19.43
CA GLN A 360 18.85 -0.58 18.39
C GLN A 360 18.47 -1.25 17.07
N ALA A 361 17.79 -2.41 17.12
CA ALA A 361 17.32 -3.10 15.93
C ALA A 361 16.23 -2.32 15.18
N CYS A 362 15.41 -1.54 15.90
CA CYS A 362 14.34 -0.74 15.31
C CYS A 362 14.80 0.38 14.36
N ASP A 363 16.06 0.81 14.43
CA ASP A 363 16.49 2.02 13.75
C ASP A 363 16.58 1.82 12.23
N THR A 364 15.96 2.74 11.48
CA THR A 364 16.02 2.77 10.02
C THR A 364 15.80 4.17 9.48
N VAL A 365 16.38 4.42 8.32
CA VAL A 365 16.15 5.64 7.52
C VAL A 365 15.03 5.46 6.50
N GLU A 366 14.62 4.22 6.22
CA GLU A 366 13.62 3.89 5.22
C GLU A 366 12.22 3.97 5.81
N ARG A 367 11.28 4.59 5.09
CA ARG A 367 9.88 4.61 5.49
C ARG A 367 9.32 3.19 5.34
N GLY A 368 9.11 2.52 6.46
CA GLY A 368 8.34 1.29 6.50
C GLY A 368 6.88 1.52 6.20
N SER A 369 6.22 0.48 5.68
CA SER A 369 4.77 0.33 5.79
C SER A 369 4.50 -0.83 6.74
N SER A 370 3.55 -0.65 7.64
CA SER A 370 3.02 -1.69 8.49
C SER A 370 1.54 -1.92 8.15
N HIS A 371 1.08 -3.14 8.36
CA HIS A 371 -0.33 -3.51 8.25
C HIS A 371 -0.82 -4.05 9.61
N PHE A 372 -0.33 -3.47 10.70
CA PHE A 372 -0.64 -3.93 12.06
C PHE A 372 -2.13 -3.80 12.40
N ASP A 373 -2.88 -2.96 11.69
CA ASP A 373 -4.35 -2.90 11.77
C ASP A 373 -5.06 -4.23 11.47
N LEU A 374 -4.38 -5.16 10.78
CA LEU A 374 -4.91 -6.49 10.45
C LEU A 374 -4.63 -7.54 11.54
N LEU A 375 -3.89 -7.17 12.58
CA LEU A 375 -3.64 -8.02 13.74
C LEU A 375 -4.84 -7.98 14.70
N GLU A 376 -4.92 -8.99 15.57
CA GLU A 376 -6.03 -9.14 16.50
C GLU A 376 -5.93 -8.10 17.62
N ASP A 377 -6.93 -7.23 17.76
CA ASP A 377 -7.00 -6.23 18.82
C ASP A 377 -7.00 -6.91 20.21
N GLY A 378 -6.26 -6.34 21.16
CA GLY A 378 -6.13 -6.89 22.53
C GLY A 378 -5.15 -8.06 22.67
N ARG A 379 -4.65 -8.63 21.58
CA ARG A 379 -3.58 -9.64 21.62
C ARG A 379 -2.20 -9.00 21.74
N GLN A 380 -1.35 -9.58 22.58
CA GLN A 380 0.05 -9.19 22.71
C GLN A 380 0.95 -10.06 21.82
N TYR A 381 1.74 -9.39 20.98
CA TYR A 381 2.72 -9.96 20.07
C TYR A 381 4.15 -9.65 20.58
N THR A 382 5.07 -10.57 20.31
CA THR A 382 6.49 -10.39 20.63
C THR A 382 7.17 -9.40 19.67
N PHE A 383 8.32 -8.87 20.06
CA PHE A 383 9.10 -8.00 19.19
C PHE A 383 9.45 -8.68 17.86
N GLU A 384 9.83 -9.96 17.90
CA GLU A 384 10.23 -10.75 16.75
C GLU A 384 9.09 -10.95 15.75
N GLU A 385 7.84 -11.02 16.22
CA GLU A 385 6.65 -11.05 15.37
C GLU A 385 6.45 -9.71 14.67
N MET A 386 6.43 -8.62 15.43
CA MET A 386 6.24 -7.28 14.88
C MET A 386 7.36 -6.94 13.88
N TRP A 387 8.60 -7.28 14.23
CA TRP A 387 9.77 -7.11 13.37
C TRP A 387 9.69 -7.92 12.09
N LEU A 388 9.23 -9.18 12.14
CA LEU A 388 9.10 -10.02 10.95
C LEU A 388 8.00 -9.52 10.00
N LEU A 389 6.93 -8.96 10.55
CA LEU A 389 5.77 -8.46 9.78
C LEU A 389 5.98 -7.04 9.26
N TRP A 390 6.88 -6.28 9.87
CA TRP A 390 7.21 -4.94 9.43
C TRP A 390 7.81 -4.96 8.02
N GLN A 391 7.39 -4.00 7.21
CA GLN A 391 7.79 -3.86 5.81
C GLN A 391 7.43 -5.06 4.91
N GLN A 392 6.52 -5.92 5.36
CA GLN A 392 6.00 -7.01 4.53
C GLN A 392 4.71 -6.59 3.85
N ASP A 393 4.46 -7.14 2.67
CA ASP A 393 3.19 -6.94 1.96
C ASP A 393 2.01 -7.42 2.83
N GLU A 394 0.88 -6.71 2.71
CA GLU A 394 -0.39 -6.99 3.40
C GLU A 394 -0.74 -8.49 3.42
N ILE A 395 -0.53 -9.20 2.31
CA ILE A 395 -0.85 -10.61 2.16
C ILE A 395 -0.13 -11.51 3.18
N TYR A 396 1.10 -11.15 3.57
CA TYR A 396 1.86 -11.89 4.58
C TYR A 396 1.32 -11.64 5.98
N VAL A 397 0.86 -10.42 6.28
CA VAL A 397 0.25 -10.09 7.58
C VAL A 397 -1.11 -10.76 7.71
N ARG A 398 -1.93 -10.76 6.65
CA ARG A 398 -3.20 -11.51 6.59
C ARG A 398 -2.99 -13.00 6.81
N LEU A 399 -2.02 -13.60 6.10
CA LEU A 399 -1.68 -15.01 6.28
C LEU A 399 -1.21 -15.28 7.72
N TYR A 400 -0.36 -14.43 8.27
CA TYR A 400 0.13 -14.57 9.65
C TYR A 400 -1.01 -14.54 10.67
N ALA A 401 -1.99 -13.66 10.49
CA ALA A 401 -3.19 -13.58 11.31
C ALA A 401 -4.03 -14.87 11.21
N MET A 402 -4.18 -15.45 10.01
CA MET A 402 -4.88 -16.74 9.83
C MET A 402 -4.14 -17.92 10.50
N LEU A 403 -2.83 -17.83 10.69
CA LEU A 403 -2.01 -18.85 11.36
C LEU A 403 -2.04 -18.77 12.89
N THR A 404 -2.79 -17.82 13.46
CA THR A 404 -2.98 -17.57 14.90
C THR A 404 -3.13 -18.81 15.80
N PRO A 405 -3.82 -19.90 15.39
CA PRO A 405 -3.90 -21.12 16.19
C PRO A 405 -2.55 -21.81 16.48
N LEU A 406 -1.49 -21.49 15.72
CA LEU A 406 -0.14 -22.03 15.94
C LEU A 406 0.63 -21.25 17.03
N SER A 407 1.59 -21.92 17.67
CA SER A 407 2.55 -21.26 18.56
C SER A 407 3.36 -20.19 17.81
N VAL A 408 3.85 -19.18 18.53
CA VAL A 408 4.66 -18.08 17.98
C VAL A 408 5.83 -18.64 17.15
N ASP A 409 6.60 -19.58 17.71
CA ASP A 409 7.74 -20.19 17.01
C ASP A 409 7.35 -20.85 15.69
N ARG A 410 6.21 -21.57 15.66
CA ARG A 410 5.72 -22.20 14.42
C ARG A 410 5.26 -21.17 13.40
N ARG A 411 4.56 -20.11 13.82
CA ARG A 411 4.14 -19.02 12.91
C ARG A 411 5.33 -18.29 12.31
N LEU A 412 6.30 -17.90 13.14
CA LEU A 412 7.55 -17.26 12.70
C LEU A 412 8.34 -18.16 11.75
N LEU A 413 8.47 -19.45 12.07
CA LEU A 413 9.14 -20.42 11.21
C LEU A 413 8.46 -20.52 9.85
N THR A 414 7.14 -20.72 9.83
CA THR A 414 6.35 -20.83 8.60
C THR A 414 6.52 -19.57 7.75
N LEU A 415 6.30 -18.38 8.32
CA LEU A 415 6.38 -17.13 7.55
C LEU A 415 7.80 -16.88 7.01
N ARG A 416 8.85 -17.13 7.81
CA ARG A 416 10.25 -17.02 7.35
C ARG A 416 10.56 -17.96 6.18
N GLN A 417 10.00 -19.17 6.16
CA GLN A 417 10.16 -20.09 5.02
C GLN A 417 9.54 -19.53 3.74
N LEU A 418 8.36 -18.91 3.86
CA LEU A 418 7.65 -18.32 2.73
C LEU A 418 8.36 -17.08 2.18
N LEU A 419 8.82 -16.20 3.07
CA LEU A 419 9.56 -14.98 2.73
C LEU A 419 10.89 -15.28 2.06
N LYS A 420 11.66 -16.22 2.61
CA LYS A 420 12.97 -16.63 2.07
C LYS A 420 12.93 -17.02 0.59
N HIS A 421 11.79 -17.54 0.13
CA HIS A 421 11.61 -18.06 -1.22
C HIS A 421 10.61 -17.26 -2.05
N GLY A 422 10.06 -16.15 -1.54
CA GLY A 422 9.08 -15.31 -2.23
C GLY A 422 7.86 -16.11 -2.73
N LEU A 423 7.31 -16.99 -1.88
CA LEU A 423 6.31 -17.97 -2.30
C LEU A 423 4.87 -17.44 -2.32
N VAL A 424 4.59 -16.31 -1.68
CA VAL A 424 3.26 -15.70 -1.63
C VAL A 424 3.27 -14.46 -2.52
N SER A 425 2.22 -14.28 -3.30
CA SER A 425 2.04 -13.15 -4.21
C SER A 425 0.97 -12.22 -3.64
N HIS A 426 1.16 -10.91 -3.78
CA HIS A 426 0.15 -9.91 -3.39
C HIS A 426 -1.13 -9.98 -4.25
N HIS A 427 -1.09 -10.64 -5.41
CA HIS A 427 -2.26 -10.90 -6.26
C HIS A 427 -3.01 -12.20 -5.95
N MET A 428 -2.73 -12.85 -4.81
CA MET A 428 -3.41 -14.08 -4.43
C MET A 428 -4.88 -13.79 -4.06
N GLU A 429 -5.80 -14.62 -4.54
CA GLU A 429 -7.22 -14.49 -4.20
C GLU A 429 -7.48 -14.97 -2.77
N ASP A 430 -8.51 -14.42 -2.11
CA ASP A 430 -8.84 -14.73 -0.71
C ASP A 430 -9.10 -16.22 -0.49
N GLN A 431 -9.81 -16.89 -1.41
CA GLN A 431 -10.08 -18.33 -1.33
C GLN A 431 -8.79 -19.16 -1.39
N GLU A 432 -7.82 -18.74 -2.21
CA GLU A 432 -6.53 -19.41 -2.31
C GLU A 432 -5.67 -19.19 -1.06
N LEU A 433 -5.75 -17.98 -0.48
CA LEU A 433 -5.07 -17.63 0.77
C LEU A 433 -5.61 -18.46 1.95
N GLU A 434 -6.94 -18.58 2.06
CA GLU A 434 -7.59 -19.40 3.07
C GLU A 434 -7.21 -20.89 2.92
N GLN A 435 -7.22 -21.41 1.70
CA GLN A 435 -6.82 -22.80 1.44
C GLN A 435 -5.35 -23.02 1.81
N LEU A 436 -4.47 -22.07 1.45
CA LEU A 436 -3.06 -22.11 1.83
C LEU A 436 -2.90 -22.08 3.36
N ALA A 437 -3.62 -21.20 4.06
CA ALA A 437 -3.59 -21.12 5.51
C ALA A 437 -3.99 -22.45 6.16
N ARG A 438 -5.06 -23.10 5.69
CA ARG A 438 -5.47 -24.44 6.18
C ARG A 438 -4.34 -25.46 6.06
N CYS A 439 -3.68 -25.54 4.91
CA CYS A 439 -2.54 -26.45 4.73
C CYS A 439 -1.37 -26.12 5.66
N LEU A 440 -1.08 -24.84 5.89
CA LEU A 440 0.03 -24.39 6.73
C LEU A 440 -0.25 -24.52 8.24
N LEU A 441 -1.53 -24.58 8.64
CA LEU A 441 -1.94 -24.93 10.00
C LEU A 441 -1.61 -26.39 10.32
N GLU A 442 -1.66 -27.29 9.35
CA GLU A 442 -1.30 -28.70 9.55
C GLU A 442 0.22 -28.87 9.75
N LYS A 443 1.02 -28.31 8.84
CA LYS A 443 2.49 -28.41 8.86
C LYS A 443 3.16 -27.32 8.00
N PRO A 444 4.41 -26.93 8.31
CA PRO A 444 5.11 -25.88 7.57
C PRO A 444 5.38 -26.30 6.12
N PHE A 445 5.56 -25.30 5.24
CA PHE A 445 5.79 -25.52 3.80
C PHE A 445 6.94 -26.52 3.53
N SER A 446 8.02 -26.47 4.32
CA SER A 446 9.14 -27.40 4.16
C SER A 446 8.76 -28.88 4.31
N GLU A 447 7.79 -29.19 5.19
CA GLU A 447 7.31 -30.56 5.40
C GLU A 447 6.38 -31.01 4.29
N TRP A 448 5.55 -30.11 3.75
CA TRP A 448 4.78 -30.38 2.53
C TRP A 448 5.70 -30.68 1.34
N TYR A 449 6.69 -29.80 1.12
CA TYR A 449 7.60 -29.87 -0.02
C TYR A 449 8.48 -31.13 0.00
N ARG A 450 9.04 -31.50 1.16
CA ARG A 450 9.91 -32.68 1.28
C ARG A 450 9.15 -33.97 1.56
N GLY A 451 7.98 -33.89 2.18
CA GLY A 451 7.14 -35.03 2.52
C GLY A 451 6.15 -35.32 1.40
N THR A 452 4.97 -34.71 1.47
CA THR A 452 3.83 -35.01 0.57
C THR A 452 4.18 -34.86 -0.91
N PHE A 453 5.07 -33.95 -1.28
CA PHE A 453 5.47 -33.74 -2.68
C PHE A 453 6.87 -34.27 -3.02
N GLY A 454 7.56 -34.90 -2.05
CA GLY A 454 8.97 -35.26 -2.18
C GLY A 454 9.26 -36.30 -3.27
N HIS A 455 8.26 -37.08 -3.67
CA HIS A 455 8.36 -38.07 -4.76
C HIS A 455 8.28 -37.45 -6.16
N ILE A 456 7.78 -36.22 -6.30
CA ILE A 456 7.59 -35.55 -7.59
C ILE A 456 8.94 -35.02 -8.09
N ARG A 457 9.48 -35.64 -9.14
CA ARG A 457 10.82 -35.33 -9.65
C ARG A 457 10.90 -33.93 -10.25
N GLY A 458 11.91 -33.18 -9.83
CA GLY A 458 12.19 -31.84 -10.36
C GLY A 458 11.21 -30.75 -9.92
N LEU A 459 10.31 -31.02 -8.96
CA LEU A 459 9.31 -30.06 -8.51
C LEU A 459 9.96 -28.82 -7.89
N THR A 460 9.69 -27.64 -8.45
CA THR A 460 10.13 -26.37 -7.85
C THR A 460 9.25 -25.97 -6.67
N ARG A 461 9.79 -25.15 -5.76
CA ARG A 461 9.03 -24.61 -4.61
C ARG A 461 7.83 -23.79 -5.06
N ARG A 462 7.95 -23.08 -6.18
CA ARG A 462 6.87 -22.28 -6.75
C ARG A 462 5.71 -23.15 -7.23
N THR A 463 6.00 -24.22 -7.98
CA THR A 463 4.98 -25.18 -8.41
C THR A 463 4.37 -25.91 -7.21
N ALA A 464 5.17 -26.30 -6.21
CA ALA A 464 4.67 -26.89 -4.97
C ALA A 464 3.74 -25.95 -4.19
N MET A 465 4.04 -24.65 -4.15
CA MET A 465 3.16 -23.67 -3.53
C MET A 465 1.82 -23.54 -4.28
N TRP A 466 1.85 -23.62 -5.61
CA TRP A 466 0.64 -23.64 -6.42
C TRP A 466 -0.21 -24.90 -6.17
N LEU A 467 0.42 -26.06 -5.97
CA LEU A 467 -0.28 -27.26 -5.54
C LEU A 467 -0.96 -27.06 -4.18
N LEU A 468 -0.31 -26.39 -3.22
CA LEU A 468 -0.93 -26.12 -1.91
C LEU A 468 -2.14 -25.19 -1.99
N ARG A 469 -2.06 -24.14 -2.81
CA ARG A 469 -3.19 -23.21 -3.04
C ARG A 469 -4.44 -23.91 -3.57
N LYS A 470 -4.27 -25.01 -4.29
CA LYS A 470 -5.36 -25.84 -4.84
C LYS A 470 -5.39 -27.24 -4.25
N TYR A 471 -4.87 -27.43 -3.03
CA TYR A 471 -4.65 -28.76 -2.47
C TYR A 471 -5.96 -29.55 -2.34
N GLU A 472 -7.04 -28.92 -1.87
CA GLU A 472 -8.35 -29.58 -1.76
C GLU A 472 -8.83 -30.19 -3.08
N GLN A 473 -8.59 -29.49 -4.20
CA GLN A 473 -8.97 -29.92 -5.54
C GLN A 473 -8.02 -30.98 -6.12
N LEU A 474 -6.75 -30.95 -5.73
CA LEU A 474 -5.69 -31.73 -6.38
C LEU A 474 -5.17 -32.91 -5.55
N GLN A 475 -5.46 -32.97 -4.25
CA GLN A 475 -4.87 -33.93 -3.30
C GLN A 475 -5.00 -35.39 -3.74
N VAL A 476 -6.11 -35.76 -4.38
CA VAL A 476 -6.36 -37.13 -4.85
C VAL A 476 -5.41 -37.57 -5.96
N PHE A 477 -4.85 -36.61 -6.71
CA PHE A 477 -3.95 -36.87 -7.83
C PHE A 477 -2.48 -36.88 -7.41
N ILE A 478 -2.12 -36.13 -6.36
CA ILE A 478 -0.73 -35.83 -5.98
C ILE A 478 0.11 -37.09 -5.73
N GLN A 479 -0.47 -38.13 -5.12
CA GLN A 479 0.24 -39.37 -4.78
C GLN A 479 0.78 -40.11 -6.01
N GLU A 480 0.12 -39.98 -7.16
CA GLU A 480 0.50 -40.68 -8.41
C GLU A 480 1.30 -39.80 -9.38
N MET A 481 1.49 -38.51 -9.07
CA MET A 481 2.32 -37.60 -9.89
C MET A 481 3.79 -38.02 -9.85
N GLN A 482 4.47 -37.99 -10.98
CA GLN A 482 5.86 -38.47 -11.10
C GLN A 482 6.86 -37.33 -11.32
N SER A 483 6.43 -36.22 -11.92
CA SER A 483 7.30 -35.13 -12.35
C SER A 483 6.64 -33.76 -12.20
N GLU A 484 7.45 -32.69 -12.22
CA GLU A 484 6.91 -31.32 -12.22
C GLU A 484 5.93 -31.07 -13.37
N ALA A 485 6.11 -31.72 -14.52
CA ALA A 485 5.18 -31.60 -15.64
C ALA A 485 3.77 -32.09 -15.29
N ASP A 486 3.65 -33.16 -14.49
CA ASP A 486 2.35 -33.65 -14.02
C ASP A 486 1.65 -32.58 -13.17
N ALA A 487 2.40 -31.97 -12.25
CA ALA A 487 1.89 -30.90 -11.38
C ALA A 487 1.44 -29.67 -12.19
N ILE A 488 2.26 -29.21 -13.14
CA ILE A 488 1.93 -28.08 -14.02
C ILE A 488 0.70 -28.41 -14.87
N PHE A 489 0.61 -29.63 -15.41
CA PHE A 489 -0.54 -30.06 -16.19
C PHE A 489 -1.82 -30.00 -15.36
N ALA A 490 -1.81 -30.56 -14.14
CA ALA A 490 -2.96 -30.55 -13.24
C ALA A 490 -3.41 -29.13 -12.90
N LEU A 491 -2.47 -28.22 -12.65
CA LEU A 491 -2.74 -26.83 -12.32
C LEU A 491 -3.43 -26.05 -13.45
N ASN A 492 -3.11 -26.39 -14.70
CA ASN A 492 -3.56 -25.66 -15.89
C ASN A 492 -4.79 -26.30 -16.58
N ASN A 493 -5.09 -27.58 -16.32
CA ASN A 493 -6.10 -28.33 -17.06
C ASN A 493 -7.28 -28.78 -16.18
N GLY A 494 -7.85 -27.84 -15.43
CA GLY A 494 -8.97 -28.06 -14.51
C GLY A 494 -10.14 -28.85 -15.13
N ALA A 495 -10.50 -28.57 -16.38
CA ALA A 495 -11.59 -29.26 -17.07
C ALA A 495 -11.30 -30.73 -17.39
N VAL A 496 -10.04 -31.09 -17.65
CA VAL A 496 -9.64 -32.48 -17.96
C VAL A 496 -9.60 -33.33 -16.68
N ILE A 497 -9.17 -32.72 -15.58
CA ILE A 497 -9.11 -33.41 -14.28
C ILE A 497 -10.48 -33.47 -13.58
N ALA A 498 -11.41 -32.57 -13.94
CA ALA A 498 -12.76 -32.55 -13.37
C ALA A 498 -13.47 -33.89 -13.60
N GLY A 499 -13.89 -34.54 -12.50
CA GLY A 499 -14.59 -35.82 -12.54
C GLY A 499 -13.69 -37.07 -12.62
N GLN A 500 -12.37 -36.90 -12.78
CA GLN A 500 -11.42 -38.02 -12.71
C GLN A 500 -11.14 -38.40 -11.25
N LYS A 501 -10.99 -39.70 -10.96
CA LYS A 501 -10.81 -40.20 -9.60
C LYS A 501 -9.35 -40.30 -9.15
N ASN A 502 -8.41 -40.37 -10.08
CA ASN A 502 -6.98 -40.50 -9.82
C ASN A 502 -6.15 -40.07 -11.03
N TRP A 503 -4.82 -39.99 -10.85
CA TRP A 503 -3.93 -39.48 -11.91
C TRP A 503 -3.86 -40.46 -13.09
N THR A 504 -3.94 -41.76 -12.83
CA THR A 504 -4.00 -42.80 -13.87
C THR A 504 -5.16 -42.56 -14.85
N GLN A 505 -6.33 -42.17 -14.36
CA GLN A 505 -7.47 -41.81 -15.23
C GLN A 505 -7.21 -40.53 -16.03
N VAL A 506 -6.58 -39.51 -15.43
CA VAL A 506 -6.17 -38.29 -16.15
C VAL A 506 -5.19 -38.62 -17.30
N ARG A 507 -4.20 -39.48 -17.03
CA ARG A 507 -3.23 -39.97 -18.02
C ARG A 507 -3.88 -40.72 -19.18
N ALA A 508 -4.98 -41.43 -18.93
CA ALA A 508 -5.76 -42.08 -19.99
C ALA A 508 -6.63 -41.07 -20.76
N ALA A 509 -7.26 -40.13 -20.06
CA ALA A 509 -8.17 -39.15 -20.65
C ALA A 509 -7.47 -38.15 -21.59
N VAL A 510 -6.23 -37.76 -21.29
CA VAL A 510 -5.50 -36.79 -22.13
C VAL A 510 -5.31 -37.28 -23.59
N LEU A 511 -5.24 -38.59 -23.81
CA LEU A 511 -5.09 -39.18 -25.15
C LEU A 511 -6.33 -38.99 -26.04
N THR A 512 -7.50 -38.73 -25.46
CA THR A 512 -8.77 -38.61 -26.18
C THR A 512 -9.42 -37.23 -26.03
N MET A 513 -9.03 -36.43 -25.04
CA MET A 513 -9.64 -35.13 -24.75
C MET A 513 -8.81 -33.92 -25.21
N ASP A 514 -7.50 -34.08 -25.40
CA ASP A 514 -6.63 -32.99 -25.88
C ASP A 514 -6.94 -32.66 -27.35
N ARG A 515 -7.47 -31.47 -27.60
CA ARG A 515 -7.90 -31.05 -28.95
C ARG A 515 -6.73 -30.80 -29.89
N ASP A 516 -5.63 -30.24 -29.38
CA ASP A 516 -4.44 -29.97 -30.18
C ASP A 516 -3.79 -31.29 -30.60
N TRP A 517 -3.81 -32.28 -29.71
CA TRP A 517 -3.39 -33.64 -29.98
C TRP A 517 -4.23 -34.31 -31.06
N LEU A 518 -5.56 -34.27 -30.95
CA LEU A 518 -6.45 -34.90 -31.95
C LEU A 518 -6.23 -34.31 -33.35
N ASP A 519 -6.07 -32.99 -33.47
CA ASP A 519 -5.77 -32.33 -34.74
C ASP A 519 -4.38 -32.72 -35.27
N LEU A 520 -3.35 -32.75 -34.41
CA LEU A 520 -2.00 -33.18 -34.82
C LEU A 520 -1.96 -34.64 -35.24
N LYS A 521 -2.69 -35.51 -34.55
CA LYS A 521 -2.79 -36.94 -34.85
C LYS A 521 -3.32 -37.16 -36.27
N GLU A 522 -4.36 -36.42 -36.66
CA GLU A 522 -4.89 -36.44 -38.04
C GLU A 522 -3.87 -35.90 -39.05
N ARG A 523 -3.31 -34.72 -38.80
CA ARG A 523 -2.40 -34.02 -39.73
C ARG A 523 -1.07 -34.73 -39.96
N PHE A 524 -0.56 -35.42 -38.95
CA PHE A 524 0.65 -36.23 -39.05
C PHE A 524 0.37 -37.70 -39.37
N SER A 525 -0.89 -38.06 -39.60
CA SER A 525 -1.33 -39.41 -39.93
C SER A 525 -0.85 -40.46 -38.91
N ILE A 526 -0.97 -40.13 -37.62
CA ILE A 526 -0.62 -41.00 -36.50
C ILE A 526 -1.80 -41.93 -36.23
N THR A 527 -1.60 -43.25 -36.37
CA THR A 527 -2.66 -44.25 -36.20
C THR A 527 -2.93 -44.59 -34.72
N ASP A 528 -4.09 -45.17 -34.42
CA ASP A 528 -4.40 -45.67 -33.08
C ASP A 528 -3.43 -46.77 -32.62
N GLU A 529 -2.99 -47.64 -33.53
CA GLU A 529 -2.01 -48.68 -33.23
C GLU A 529 -0.65 -48.09 -32.83
N PHE A 530 -0.23 -47.01 -33.49
CA PHE A 530 1.00 -46.29 -33.11
C PHE A 530 0.87 -45.70 -31.69
N VAL A 531 -0.28 -45.12 -31.38
CA VAL A 531 -0.53 -44.54 -30.04
C VAL A 531 -0.51 -45.62 -28.97
N GLU A 532 -1.09 -46.80 -29.22
CA GLU A 532 -1.05 -47.89 -28.23
C GLU A 532 0.37 -48.48 -28.09
N GLN A 533 1.11 -48.62 -29.20
CA GLN A 533 2.50 -49.09 -29.18
C GLN A 533 3.44 -48.16 -28.41
N HIS A 534 3.22 -46.85 -28.49
CA HIS A 534 4.06 -45.82 -27.86
C HIS A 534 3.31 -45.02 -26.79
N ARG A 535 2.36 -45.66 -26.11
CA ARG A 535 1.41 -45.00 -25.20
C ARG A 535 2.06 -44.10 -24.16
N GLU A 536 3.09 -44.59 -23.49
CA GLU A 536 3.76 -43.86 -22.40
C GLU A 536 4.52 -42.61 -22.88
N PRO A 537 5.39 -42.69 -23.92
CA PRO A 537 5.96 -41.49 -24.55
C PRO A 537 4.90 -40.49 -25.06
N VAL A 538 3.84 -40.97 -25.70
CA VAL A 538 2.75 -40.10 -26.20
C VAL A 538 2.06 -39.38 -25.04
N THR A 539 1.68 -40.09 -23.97
CA THR A 539 1.08 -39.47 -22.79
C THR A 539 2.02 -38.42 -22.17
N ASN A 540 3.31 -38.72 -22.03
CA ASN A 540 4.29 -37.77 -21.49
C ASN A 540 4.48 -36.55 -22.39
N PHE A 541 4.40 -36.73 -23.72
CA PHE A 541 4.37 -35.64 -24.68
C PHE A 541 3.22 -34.67 -24.42
N LEU A 542 2.02 -35.20 -24.19
CA LEU A 542 0.83 -34.39 -23.91
C LEU A 542 0.89 -33.68 -22.56
N LEU A 543 1.28 -34.39 -21.49
CA LEU A 543 1.36 -33.81 -20.14
C LEU A 543 2.36 -32.66 -20.05
N ARG A 544 3.42 -32.69 -20.86
CA ARG A 544 4.42 -31.62 -20.94
C ARG A 544 4.01 -30.47 -21.88
N GLY A 545 2.78 -30.47 -22.39
CA GLY A 545 2.25 -29.44 -23.30
C GLY A 545 2.83 -29.52 -24.72
N GLY A 546 3.34 -30.69 -25.12
CA GLY A 546 3.94 -30.89 -26.44
C GLY A 546 2.95 -30.64 -27.58
N SER A 547 1.71 -31.09 -27.43
CA SER A 547 0.62 -30.91 -28.41
C SER A 547 0.40 -29.43 -28.74
N ALA A 548 0.19 -28.60 -27.71
CA ALA A 548 -0.05 -27.17 -27.87
C ALA A 548 1.14 -26.44 -28.53
N MET A 549 2.39 -26.70 -28.09
CA MET A 549 3.58 -26.08 -28.69
C MET A 549 3.75 -26.45 -30.17
N VAL A 550 3.57 -27.74 -30.49
CA VAL A 550 3.69 -28.25 -31.86
C VAL A 550 2.56 -27.73 -32.74
N ARG A 551 1.33 -27.68 -32.23
CA ARG A 551 0.16 -27.17 -32.95
C ARG A 551 0.35 -25.72 -33.36
N SER A 552 0.85 -24.88 -32.44
CA SER A 552 1.16 -23.48 -32.72
C SER A 552 2.22 -23.33 -33.81
N LEU A 553 3.33 -24.07 -33.72
CA LEU A 553 4.38 -24.05 -34.73
C LEU A 553 3.89 -24.58 -36.08
N TYR A 554 3.14 -25.69 -36.09
CA TYR A 554 2.57 -26.26 -37.31
C TYR A 554 1.64 -25.28 -38.04
N GLY A 555 0.81 -24.53 -37.30
CA GLY A 555 -0.06 -23.51 -37.87
C GLY A 555 0.71 -22.39 -38.58
N TYR A 556 1.86 -21.99 -38.03
CA TYR A 556 2.75 -21.01 -38.65
C TYR A 556 3.46 -21.53 -39.91
N LEU A 557 3.80 -22.83 -39.94
CA LEU A 557 4.51 -23.46 -41.05
C LEU A 557 3.63 -23.82 -42.26
N GLN A 558 2.33 -23.53 -42.22
CA GLN A 558 1.41 -23.80 -43.33
C GLN A 558 1.92 -23.23 -44.65
N GLY A 559 1.94 -24.05 -45.70
CA GLY A 559 2.48 -23.70 -47.01
C GLY A 559 3.97 -24.00 -47.19
N ASN A 560 4.67 -24.50 -46.17
CA ASN A 560 6.06 -24.98 -46.26
C ASN A 560 6.15 -26.48 -45.96
N ASP A 561 5.85 -27.32 -46.96
CA ASP A 561 5.79 -28.78 -46.83
C ASP A 561 7.09 -29.40 -46.29
N LYS A 562 8.25 -28.83 -46.64
CA LYS A 562 9.55 -29.31 -46.15
C LYS A 562 9.70 -29.10 -44.65
N ALA A 563 9.29 -27.93 -44.16
CA ALA A 563 9.35 -27.62 -42.73
C ALA A 563 8.31 -28.39 -41.92
N ILE A 564 7.12 -28.59 -42.49
CA ILE A 564 6.08 -29.44 -41.90
C ILE A 564 6.57 -30.88 -41.78
N GLU A 565 7.20 -31.43 -42.82
CA GLU A 565 7.75 -32.79 -42.79
C GLU A 565 8.92 -32.91 -41.79
N ALA A 566 9.78 -31.90 -41.68
CA ALA A 566 10.82 -31.86 -40.66
C ALA A 566 10.24 -31.87 -39.24
N LEU A 567 9.24 -31.01 -38.99
CA LEU A 567 8.52 -30.99 -37.71
C LEU A 567 7.85 -32.33 -37.41
N ARG A 568 7.18 -32.94 -38.40
CA ARG A 568 6.53 -34.25 -38.27
C ARG A 568 7.53 -35.32 -37.81
N ARG A 569 8.73 -35.38 -38.42
CA ARG A 569 9.77 -36.35 -38.04
C ARG A 569 10.30 -36.12 -36.63
N ILE A 570 10.53 -34.86 -36.25
CA ILE A 570 10.98 -34.49 -34.91
C ILE A 570 9.95 -34.93 -33.86
N VAL A 571 8.68 -34.62 -34.11
CA VAL A 571 7.58 -34.97 -33.20
C VAL A 571 7.40 -36.48 -33.15
N GLN A 572 7.40 -37.17 -34.29
CA GLN A 572 7.28 -38.63 -34.32
C GLN A 572 8.41 -39.31 -33.54
N ALA A 573 9.64 -38.83 -33.65
CA ALA A 573 10.76 -39.36 -32.87
C ALA A 573 10.58 -39.14 -31.35
N GLU A 574 10.06 -37.99 -30.93
CA GLU A 574 9.71 -37.74 -29.52
C GLU A 574 8.59 -38.68 -29.04
N LEU A 575 7.54 -38.83 -29.85
CA LEU A 575 6.42 -39.75 -29.57
C LEU A 575 6.85 -41.21 -29.52
N MET A 576 7.97 -41.58 -30.14
CA MET A 576 8.56 -42.93 -30.04
C MET A 576 9.54 -43.10 -28.87
N GLY A 577 9.88 -42.01 -28.16
CA GLY A 577 10.96 -41.99 -27.17
C GLY A 577 12.36 -42.10 -27.80
N GLN A 578 12.50 -41.78 -29.09
CA GLN A 578 13.71 -41.93 -29.90
C GLN A 578 14.28 -40.59 -30.37
N PHE A 579 13.94 -39.48 -29.71
CA PHE A 579 14.37 -38.13 -30.07
C PHE A 579 15.90 -38.00 -30.25
N TYR A 580 16.69 -38.53 -29.31
CA TYR A 580 18.16 -38.47 -29.43
C TYR A 580 18.72 -39.31 -30.57
N ALA A 581 18.05 -40.40 -30.97
CA ALA A 581 18.43 -41.19 -32.14
C ALA A 581 18.19 -40.41 -33.44
N LEU A 582 17.14 -39.59 -33.50
CA LEU A 582 16.93 -38.64 -34.60
C LEU A 582 17.95 -37.49 -34.57
N LYS A 583 18.14 -36.86 -33.40
CA LYS A 583 19.01 -35.69 -33.26
C LYS A 583 20.46 -36.02 -33.63
N TYR A 584 20.94 -37.19 -33.24
CA TYR A 584 22.30 -37.67 -33.49
C TYR A 584 22.34 -38.87 -34.45
N PHE A 585 21.54 -38.81 -35.51
CA PHE A 585 21.55 -39.84 -36.55
C PHE A 585 22.93 -39.94 -37.21
N ALA A 586 23.27 -41.14 -37.69
CA ALA A 586 24.61 -41.45 -38.18
C ALA A 586 25.09 -40.45 -39.27
N ASP A 587 26.32 -39.97 -39.11
CA ASP A 587 27.01 -38.96 -39.93
C ASP A 587 26.40 -37.54 -39.94
N ASP A 588 25.27 -37.28 -39.27
CA ASP A 588 24.61 -35.98 -39.37
C ASP A 588 25.50 -34.85 -38.86
N LEU A 589 26.22 -35.04 -37.76
CA LEU A 589 27.12 -34.03 -37.22
C LEU A 589 28.21 -33.64 -38.21
N GLN A 590 28.90 -34.63 -38.77
CA GLN A 590 29.94 -34.44 -39.79
C GLN A 590 29.39 -33.78 -41.06
N ARG A 591 28.19 -34.18 -41.51
CA ARG A 591 27.52 -33.60 -42.69
C ARG A 591 27.09 -32.16 -42.46
N GLU A 592 26.52 -31.85 -41.31
CA GLU A 592 26.05 -30.52 -40.93
C GLU A 592 27.22 -29.52 -40.91
N ILE A 593 28.34 -29.87 -40.27
CA ILE A 593 29.48 -28.94 -40.14
C ILE A 593 30.49 -29.02 -41.30
N ARG A 594 30.39 -30.03 -42.17
CA ARG A 594 31.33 -30.32 -43.27
C ARG A 594 32.79 -30.32 -42.81
N TYR A 595 33.05 -31.01 -41.71
CA TYR A 595 34.36 -31.14 -41.07
C TYR A 595 34.50 -32.56 -40.54
N PRO A 596 35.66 -33.23 -40.71
CA PRO A 596 35.87 -34.57 -40.19
C PRO A 596 35.79 -34.56 -38.65
N ILE A 597 34.93 -35.40 -38.08
CA ILE A 597 34.77 -35.58 -36.64
C ILE A 597 35.14 -37.00 -36.29
N SER A 598 35.98 -37.19 -35.28
CA SER A 598 36.28 -38.53 -34.77
C SER A 598 35.16 -39.06 -33.87
N GLU A 599 35.06 -40.37 -33.73
CA GLU A 599 34.10 -41.01 -32.82
C GLU A 599 34.26 -40.50 -31.37
N VAL A 600 35.50 -40.23 -30.94
CA VAL A 600 35.80 -39.68 -29.60
C VAL A 600 35.25 -38.26 -29.44
N GLN A 601 35.41 -37.42 -30.46
CA GLN A 601 34.88 -36.06 -30.46
C GLN A 601 33.35 -36.05 -30.43
N GLU A 602 32.72 -36.90 -31.23
CA GLU A 602 31.27 -37.05 -31.25
C GLU A 602 30.72 -37.60 -29.94
N ALA A 603 31.36 -38.62 -29.36
CA ALA A 603 31.00 -39.18 -28.06
C ALA A 603 31.17 -38.16 -26.91
N THR A 604 32.08 -37.20 -27.05
CA THR A 604 32.28 -36.12 -26.09
C THR A 604 31.27 -34.99 -26.26
N TRP A 605 30.83 -34.72 -27.49
CA TRP A 605 29.82 -33.70 -27.79
C TRP A 605 28.45 -34.07 -27.22
N LYS A 606 27.99 -35.32 -27.42
CA LYS A 606 26.62 -35.79 -27.12
C LYS A 606 26.17 -35.58 -25.66
N PRO A 607 26.93 -35.94 -24.61
CA PRO A 607 26.49 -35.74 -23.22
C PRO A 607 26.39 -34.25 -22.86
N ASN A 608 25.48 -33.91 -21.96
CA ASN A 608 25.32 -32.55 -21.46
C ASN A 608 26.18 -32.32 -20.21
N LEU A 609 26.87 -31.18 -20.17
CA LEU A 609 27.71 -30.73 -19.06
C LEU A 609 26.91 -29.81 -18.11
N THR A 610 27.15 -29.94 -16.80
CA THR A 610 26.61 -29.04 -15.79
C THR A 610 27.73 -28.50 -14.91
N LEU A 611 27.70 -27.19 -14.63
CA LEU A 611 28.61 -26.51 -13.70
C LEU A 611 27.81 -25.75 -12.64
N LYS A 612 28.31 -25.74 -11.40
CA LYS A 612 27.71 -25.01 -10.27
C LYS A 612 28.73 -24.05 -9.67
N ARG A 613 28.30 -22.81 -9.37
CA ARG A 613 29.11 -21.78 -8.72
C ARG A 613 28.24 -20.93 -7.80
N GLY A 614 28.35 -21.14 -6.49
CA GLY A 614 27.51 -20.46 -5.50
C GLY A 614 26.03 -20.73 -5.73
N ALA A 615 25.22 -19.67 -5.83
CA ALA A 615 23.78 -19.76 -6.09
C ALA A 615 23.43 -20.02 -7.57
N PHE A 616 24.42 -20.02 -8.48
CA PHE A 616 24.22 -20.18 -9.91
C PHE A 616 24.64 -21.57 -10.41
N SER A 617 23.95 -22.05 -11.45
CA SER A 617 24.38 -23.22 -12.22
C SER A 617 24.20 -22.99 -13.71
N ALA A 618 25.07 -23.58 -14.52
CA ALA A 618 24.95 -23.63 -15.98
C ALA A 618 24.80 -25.09 -16.40
N GLU A 619 23.84 -25.40 -17.26
CA GLU A 619 23.62 -26.74 -17.81
C GLU A 619 23.48 -26.68 -19.33
N GLU A 620 24.12 -27.60 -20.04
CA GLU A 620 23.78 -27.86 -21.44
C GLU A 620 22.41 -28.54 -21.50
N ALA A 621 21.58 -28.10 -22.43
CA ALA A 621 20.29 -28.71 -22.71
C ALA A 621 20.07 -28.78 -24.22
N ASP A 622 19.50 -29.90 -24.65
CA ASP A 622 19.26 -30.19 -26.06
C ASP A 622 18.07 -31.14 -26.28
N ASP A 623 17.24 -31.34 -25.24
CA ASP A 623 16.01 -32.10 -25.34
C ASP A 623 14.92 -31.37 -26.13
N PHE A 624 13.88 -32.11 -26.49
CA PHE A 624 12.76 -31.60 -27.26
C PHE A 624 12.10 -30.35 -26.64
N TYR A 625 11.88 -30.34 -25.33
CA TYR A 625 11.08 -29.31 -24.65
C TYR A 625 11.84 -28.01 -24.49
N PHE A 626 13.10 -28.05 -24.04
CA PHE A 626 13.90 -26.84 -23.97
C PHE A 626 14.19 -26.27 -25.36
N THR A 627 14.36 -27.15 -26.36
CA THR A 627 14.52 -26.74 -27.76
C THR A 627 13.26 -26.09 -28.32
N MET A 628 12.06 -26.62 -28.07
CA MET A 628 10.80 -25.95 -28.46
C MET A 628 10.61 -24.62 -27.73
N ARG A 629 11.01 -24.55 -26.46
CA ARG A 629 10.93 -23.35 -25.61
C ARG A 629 12.10 -22.41 -25.77
N LEU A 630 12.89 -22.55 -26.85
CA LEU A 630 14.02 -21.66 -27.16
C LEU A 630 13.57 -20.20 -27.01
N GLY A 631 12.47 -19.87 -27.67
CA GLY A 631 11.99 -18.50 -27.70
C GLY A 631 11.37 -18.00 -26.40
N GLU A 632 11.12 -18.86 -25.42
CA GLU A 632 10.42 -18.53 -24.18
C GLU A 632 11.36 -18.29 -23.00
N LEU A 633 12.61 -18.77 -23.09
CA LEU A 633 13.53 -18.85 -21.96
C LEU A 633 14.72 -17.89 -22.11
N PRO A 634 15.05 -17.07 -21.09
CA PRO A 634 14.30 -16.80 -19.85
C PRO A 634 13.18 -15.74 -20.03
N ARG A 635 13.00 -15.25 -21.26
CA ARG A 635 11.99 -14.29 -21.67
C ARG A 635 11.64 -14.51 -23.14
N THR A 636 10.47 -14.08 -23.55
CA THR A 636 9.99 -14.20 -24.93
C THR A 636 10.91 -13.47 -25.91
N THR A 637 11.18 -14.10 -27.05
CA THR A 637 11.97 -13.57 -28.18
C THR A 637 11.24 -13.87 -29.49
N CYS A 638 11.77 -13.40 -30.63
CA CYS A 638 11.20 -13.72 -31.94
C CYS A 638 11.22 -15.22 -32.30
N LEU A 639 11.91 -16.05 -31.53
CA LEU A 639 11.91 -17.51 -31.66
C LEU A 639 10.79 -18.18 -30.86
N SER A 640 9.85 -17.42 -30.27
CA SER A 640 8.73 -17.99 -29.50
C SER A 640 7.96 -19.01 -30.33
N CYS A 641 7.70 -20.20 -29.78
CA CYS A 641 6.88 -21.20 -30.47
C CYS A 641 5.42 -20.76 -30.59
N TRP A 642 4.96 -19.84 -29.74
CA TRP A 642 3.56 -19.41 -29.62
C TRP A 642 3.20 -18.24 -30.54
N ASP A 643 4.04 -17.21 -30.58
CA ASP A 643 3.75 -15.95 -31.28
C ASP A 643 4.97 -15.34 -32.00
N GLY A 644 6.13 -16.01 -31.99
CA GLY A 644 7.38 -15.48 -32.56
C GLY A 644 7.37 -15.29 -34.08
N ASN A 645 7.86 -14.14 -34.55
CA ASN A 645 7.95 -13.82 -35.99
C ASN A 645 9.04 -14.61 -36.75
N GLN A 646 9.91 -15.34 -36.06
CA GLN A 646 11.01 -16.13 -36.64
C GLN A 646 10.97 -17.58 -36.12
N ARG A 647 9.80 -18.06 -35.70
CA ARG A 647 9.65 -19.34 -34.98
C ARG A 647 9.93 -20.57 -35.83
N ASP A 648 9.89 -20.47 -37.15
CA ASP A 648 10.32 -21.52 -38.06
C ASP A 648 11.82 -21.84 -37.96
N CYS A 649 12.62 -20.87 -37.51
CA CYS A 649 14.03 -21.08 -37.17
C CYS A 649 14.25 -21.98 -35.94
N LEU A 650 13.20 -22.29 -35.15
CA LEU A 650 13.28 -23.28 -34.07
C LEU A 650 13.71 -24.66 -34.59
N LEU A 651 13.27 -25.01 -35.80
CA LEU A 651 13.60 -26.32 -36.40
C LEU A 651 15.10 -26.51 -36.57
N ALA A 652 15.87 -25.44 -36.76
CA ALA A 652 17.33 -25.51 -36.84
C ALA A 652 18.02 -25.77 -35.51
N ALA A 653 17.36 -25.51 -34.37
CA ALA A 653 17.90 -25.78 -33.05
C ALA A 653 17.91 -27.29 -32.73
N PHE A 654 17.17 -28.09 -33.49
CA PHE A 654 17.19 -29.54 -33.42
C PHE A 654 18.37 -30.19 -34.15
N ASP A 655 19.10 -29.44 -34.99
CA ASP A 655 20.29 -29.95 -35.67
C ASP A 655 21.29 -30.52 -34.64
N SER A 656 22.04 -31.54 -35.06
CA SER A 656 22.94 -32.32 -34.18
C SER A 656 24.08 -31.46 -33.62
N ASN A 657 24.48 -30.42 -34.36
CA ASN A 657 25.58 -29.53 -34.04
C ASN A 657 25.19 -28.38 -33.09
N LYS A 658 23.94 -28.31 -32.62
CA LYS A 658 23.46 -27.24 -31.75
C LYS A 658 22.92 -27.76 -30.42
N LYS A 659 23.21 -27.01 -29.36
CA LYS A 659 22.62 -27.13 -28.02
C LYS A 659 22.36 -25.75 -27.44
N MET A 660 21.78 -25.67 -26.25
CA MET A 660 21.78 -24.45 -25.46
C MET A 660 22.47 -24.62 -24.13
N ILE A 661 22.82 -23.51 -23.51
CA ILE A 661 23.18 -23.41 -22.10
C ILE A 661 22.02 -22.72 -21.39
N LEU A 662 21.48 -23.36 -20.35
CA LEU A 662 20.56 -22.75 -19.41
C LEU A 662 21.35 -22.30 -18.17
N ILE A 663 21.15 -21.05 -17.75
CA ILE A 663 21.70 -20.53 -16.49
C ILE A 663 20.56 -20.45 -15.48
N ARG A 664 20.76 -21.05 -14.30
CA ARG A 664 19.84 -20.99 -13.18
C ARG A 664 20.40 -20.20 -12.02
N LYS A 665 19.51 -19.53 -11.28
CA LYS A 665 19.77 -18.94 -9.95
C LYS A 665 18.78 -19.59 -8.99
N GLY A 666 19.26 -20.50 -8.14
CA GLY A 666 18.37 -21.41 -7.43
C GLY A 666 17.58 -22.30 -8.41
N GLU A 667 16.25 -22.20 -8.41
CA GLU A 667 15.35 -23.00 -9.27
C GLU A 667 14.99 -22.29 -10.59
N ASP A 668 15.14 -20.96 -10.64
CA ASP A 668 14.72 -20.14 -11.78
C ASP A 668 15.74 -20.17 -12.91
N ILE A 669 15.25 -20.31 -14.15
CA ILE A 669 16.05 -20.08 -15.37
C ILE A 669 16.16 -18.57 -15.59
N VAL A 670 17.36 -18.04 -15.37
CA VAL A 670 17.66 -16.59 -15.43
C VAL A 670 18.49 -16.21 -16.65
N GLY A 671 19.05 -17.20 -17.37
CA GLY A 671 19.83 -16.96 -18.57
C GLY A 671 19.77 -18.10 -19.57
N ARG A 672 19.99 -17.78 -20.84
CA ARG A 672 20.09 -18.76 -21.92
C ARG A 672 21.04 -18.32 -23.03
N ALA A 673 21.82 -19.23 -23.58
CA ALA A 673 22.63 -19.00 -24.78
C ALA A 673 22.60 -20.23 -25.70
N CYS A 674 22.76 -20.05 -27.02
CA CYS A 674 23.01 -21.19 -27.92
C CYS A 674 24.51 -21.51 -27.94
N ILE A 675 24.83 -22.79 -28.14
CA ILE A 675 26.18 -23.23 -28.49
C ILE A 675 26.14 -24.04 -29.77
N ARG A 676 27.17 -23.85 -30.61
CA ARG A 676 27.27 -24.52 -31.91
C ARG A 676 28.64 -25.16 -32.07
N LEU A 677 28.66 -26.47 -32.30
CA LEU A 677 29.85 -27.11 -32.84
C LEU A 677 29.90 -26.85 -34.33
N THR A 678 31.00 -26.30 -34.82
CA THR A 678 31.17 -25.89 -36.22
C THR A 678 32.66 -25.84 -36.56
N LYS A 679 33.01 -25.23 -37.69
CA LYS A 679 34.38 -24.92 -38.07
C LYS A 679 34.58 -23.44 -38.28
N GLY A 680 35.83 -22.98 -38.24
CA GLY A 680 36.18 -21.60 -38.51
C GLY A 680 37.63 -21.42 -38.91
N ALA A 681 38.00 -20.18 -39.26
CA ALA A 681 39.36 -19.83 -39.65
C ALA A 681 39.63 -18.33 -39.43
N PHE A 682 40.91 -17.95 -39.28
CA PHE A 682 41.33 -16.55 -39.18
C PHE A 682 41.28 -15.82 -40.53
N GLN A 683 41.44 -16.56 -41.63
CA GLN A 683 41.30 -16.06 -43.00
C GLN A 683 40.00 -16.57 -43.62
N ARG A 684 39.34 -15.79 -44.47
CA ARG A 684 38.09 -16.21 -45.12
C ARG A 684 38.37 -17.41 -46.04
N PRO A 685 37.79 -18.59 -45.79
CA PRO A 685 37.91 -19.71 -46.71
C PRO A 685 37.19 -19.40 -48.03
N ALA A 686 37.65 -19.98 -49.14
CA ALA A 686 37.05 -19.76 -50.46
C ALA A 686 35.57 -20.20 -50.48
N ASP A 687 34.71 -19.39 -51.10
CA ASP A 687 33.29 -19.73 -51.24
C ASP A 687 33.12 -21.00 -52.09
N PHE A 688 32.30 -21.94 -51.61
CA PHE A 688 32.02 -23.20 -52.32
C PHE A 688 31.08 -22.94 -53.52
N ASN A 689 31.63 -22.92 -54.74
CA ASN A 689 30.83 -23.01 -55.96
C ASN A 689 30.73 -24.46 -56.42
N PHE A 690 29.52 -25.02 -56.45
CA PHE A 690 29.23 -26.24 -57.21
C PHE A 690 29.19 -25.87 -58.70
N SER A 691 30.28 -26.13 -59.43
CA SER A 691 30.25 -26.22 -60.89
C SER A 691 30.40 -27.67 -61.33
N PHE A 692 29.79 -28.05 -62.45
CA PHE A 692 30.01 -29.36 -63.08
C PHE A 692 31.51 -29.57 -63.33
N ALA A 693 31.99 -30.79 -63.10
CA ALA A 693 33.38 -31.14 -63.40
C ALA A 693 33.60 -31.07 -64.92
N ASP A 694 34.59 -30.29 -65.35
CA ASP A 694 35.06 -30.28 -66.73
C ASP A 694 35.98 -31.50 -66.94
N LEU A 695 35.48 -32.50 -67.65
CA LEU A 695 36.18 -33.75 -67.94
C LEU A 695 37.33 -33.58 -68.95
N ALA A 696 37.44 -32.42 -69.62
CA ALA A 696 38.51 -32.14 -70.58
C ALA A 696 39.79 -31.58 -69.92
N GLN A 697 39.74 -31.23 -68.63
CA GLN A 697 40.91 -30.93 -67.82
C GLN A 697 41.10 -32.05 -66.80
N VAL A 698 42.19 -32.80 -66.90
CA VAL A 698 42.66 -33.65 -65.80
C VAL A 698 43.07 -32.71 -64.66
N GLN A 699 42.10 -32.32 -63.84
CA GLN A 699 42.38 -31.68 -62.57
C GLN A 699 43.01 -32.75 -61.69
N SER A 700 44.28 -32.54 -61.33
CA SER A 700 44.95 -33.26 -60.26
C SER A 700 44.00 -33.33 -59.07
N ALA A 701 43.61 -34.55 -58.71
CA ALA A 701 42.91 -34.86 -57.48
C ALA A 701 43.83 -34.54 -56.31
N ASP A 702 43.87 -33.26 -55.93
CA ASP A 702 44.37 -32.71 -54.67
C ASP A 702 44.27 -31.18 -54.74
N LYS A 703 43.05 -30.64 -54.83
CA LYS A 703 42.86 -29.25 -54.37
C LYS A 703 43.06 -29.26 -52.86
N LYS A 704 44.28 -28.92 -52.45
CA LYS A 704 44.73 -28.60 -51.09
C LYS A 704 43.56 -28.48 -50.12
N ARG A 705 43.47 -29.43 -49.18
CA ARG A 705 42.64 -29.30 -47.96
C ARG A 705 42.76 -27.87 -47.44
N ALA A 706 41.66 -27.32 -46.97
CA ALA A 706 41.60 -26.08 -46.20
C ALA A 706 42.49 -26.23 -44.94
N ALA A 707 43.81 -26.02 -45.10
CA ALA A 707 44.83 -26.29 -44.08
C ALA A 707 44.69 -25.41 -42.83
N ASP A 708 43.82 -24.41 -42.88
CA ASP A 708 43.61 -23.40 -41.83
C ASP A 708 42.23 -23.49 -41.14
N GLU A 709 41.36 -24.45 -41.54
CA GLU A 709 40.07 -24.66 -40.86
C GLU A 709 40.28 -25.41 -39.53
N MET A 710 39.72 -24.87 -38.45
CA MET A 710 39.75 -25.47 -37.12
C MET A 710 38.35 -25.82 -36.65
N LEU A 711 38.25 -26.88 -35.84
CA LEU A 711 37.01 -27.23 -35.13
C LEU A 711 36.75 -26.16 -34.07
N VAL A 712 35.52 -25.63 -34.03
CA VAL A 712 35.14 -24.49 -33.20
C VAL A 712 33.89 -24.84 -32.39
N LEU A 713 33.92 -24.53 -31.09
CA LEU A 713 32.72 -24.46 -30.26
C LEU A 713 32.35 -22.99 -30.04
N PHE A 714 31.31 -22.56 -30.74
CA PHE A 714 30.86 -21.17 -30.74
C PHE A 714 29.79 -20.91 -29.68
N LEU A 715 30.07 -20.01 -28.73
CA LEU A 715 29.12 -19.49 -27.76
C LEU A 715 28.41 -18.25 -28.31
N GLU A 716 27.14 -18.41 -28.60
CA GLU A 716 26.27 -17.33 -29.06
C GLU A 716 25.91 -16.36 -27.94
N ARG A 717 25.31 -15.22 -28.31
CA ARG A 717 24.79 -14.21 -27.40
C ARG A 717 23.89 -14.84 -26.32
N ILE A 718 24.14 -14.47 -25.05
CA ILE A 718 23.27 -14.78 -23.93
C ILE A 718 22.08 -13.81 -23.83
N TYR A 719 20.93 -14.37 -23.49
CA TYR A 719 19.75 -13.65 -23.02
C TYR A 719 19.60 -13.85 -21.51
N THR A 720 19.38 -12.78 -20.76
CA THR A 720 19.21 -12.81 -19.31
C THR A 720 17.91 -12.13 -18.90
N SER A 721 17.36 -12.50 -17.75
CA SER A 721 16.17 -11.90 -17.15
C SER A 721 16.28 -11.94 -15.63
N ARG A 722 15.72 -10.94 -14.93
CA ARG A 722 15.66 -10.87 -13.46
C ARG A 722 17.03 -10.94 -12.74
N LEU A 723 18.06 -10.36 -13.35
CA LEU A 723 19.41 -10.26 -12.78
C LEU A 723 19.86 -8.80 -12.77
N ASN A 724 20.59 -8.40 -11.73
CA ASN A 724 21.33 -7.13 -11.72
C ASN A 724 22.64 -7.24 -12.52
N ASP A 725 23.35 -6.12 -12.72
CA ASP A 725 24.53 -6.08 -13.59
C ASP A 725 25.67 -7.02 -13.16
N GLU A 726 25.92 -7.15 -11.85
CA GLU A 726 26.95 -8.06 -11.32
C GLU A 726 26.55 -9.53 -11.45
N GLU A 727 25.27 -9.82 -11.28
CA GLU A 727 24.71 -11.16 -11.51
C GLU A 727 24.72 -11.53 -13.00
N VAL A 728 24.47 -10.59 -13.91
CA VAL A 728 24.61 -10.80 -15.36
C VAL A 728 26.05 -11.16 -15.72
N LYS A 729 27.05 -10.45 -15.17
CA LYS A 729 28.46 -10.80 -15.36
C LYS A 729 28.78 -12.20 -14.82
N THR A 730 28.23 -12.56 -13.67
CA THR A 730 28.40 -13.88 -13.07
C THR A 730 27.83 -14.99 -13.95
N ALA A 731 26.62 -14.81 -14.48
CA ALA A 731 25.98 -15.72 -15.42
C ALA A 731 26.80 -15.88 -16.72
N MET A 732 27.29 -14.77 -17.26
CA MET A 732 28.16 -14.76 -18.45
C MET A 732 29.46 -15.52 -18.20
N LYS A 733 30.16 -15.25 -17.11
CA LYS A 733 31.39 -15.97 -16.72
C LYS A 733 31.14 -17.48 -16.62
N LEU A 734 30.03 -17.88 -16.03
CA LEU A 734 29.69 -19.30 -15.89
C LEU A 734 29.41 -19.98 -17.24
N ALA A 735 28.70 -19.30 -18.16
CA ALA A 735 28.52 -19.79 -19.53
C ALA A 735 29.86 -19.94 -20.26
N VAL A 736 30.77 -18.96 -20.12
CA VAL A 736 32.11 -19.02 -20.71
C VAL A 736 32.92 -20.19 -20.14
N SER A 737 32.92 -20.38 -18.81
CA SER A 737 33.62 -21.51 -18.18
C SER A 737 33.11 -22.86 -18.70
N LEU A 738 31.79 -23.01 -18.83
CA LEU A 738 31.18 -24.24 -19.37
C LEU A 738 31.64 -24.50 -20.80
N VAL A 739 31.58 -23.48 -21.68
CA VAL A 739 32.02 -23.63 -23.08
C VAL A 739 33.51 -23.89 -23.18
N THR A 740 34.33 -23.21 -22.39
CA THR A 740 35.80 -23.43 -22.38
C THR A 740 36.09 -24.88 -22.04
N GLN A 741 35.48 -25.41 -20.98
CA GLN A 741 35.69 -26.79 -20.54
C GLN A 741 35.20 -27.79 -21.59
N LYS A 742 34.03 -27.54 -22.19
CA LYS A 742 33.47 -28.40 -23.24
C LYS A 742 34.34 -28.39 -24.50
N ALA A 743 34.80 -27.22 -24.94
CA ALA A 743 35.66 -27.05 -26.09
C ALA A 743 36.98 -27.80 -25.91
N ALA A 744 37.64 -27.63 -24.74
CA ALA A 744 38.86 -28.34 -24.39
C ALA A 744 38.68 -29.86 -24.40
N ALA A 745 37.56 -30.38 -23.86
CA ALA A 745 37.28 -31.81 -23.86
C ALA A 745 37.09 -32.39 -25.28
N ILE A 746 36.53 -31.61 -26.21
CA ILE A 746 36.34 -32.02 -27.62
C ILE A 746 37.63 -31.82 -28.43
N GLY A 747 38.57 -31.00 -27.96
CA GLY A 747 39.69 -30.53 -28.78
C GLY A 747 39.25 -29.52 -29.84
N ALA A 748 38.25 -28.69 -29.52
CA ALA A 748 37.77 -27.58 -30.34
C ALA A 748 38.27 -26.24 -29.77
N VAL A 749 38.39 -25.23 -30.62
CA VAL A 749 38.68 -23.85 -30.20
C VAL A 749 37.41 -23.19 -29.69
N ALA A 750 37.45 -22.65 -28.47
CA ALA A 750 36.33 -21.87 -27.94
C ALA A 750 36.30 -20.48 -28.61
N VAL A 751 35.14 -20.13 -29.19
CA VAL A 751 34.90 -18.82 -29.80
C VAL A 751 33.65 -18.22 -29.17
N LEU A 752 33.70 -16.98 -28.72
CA LEU A 752 32.59 -16.34 -28.02
C LEU A 752 32.09 -15.11 -28.78
N ALA A 753 30.78 -14.87 -28.73
CA ALA A 753 30.20 -13.61 -29.15
C ALA A 753 30.81 -12.42 -28.38
N ARG A 754 30.93 -11.25 -29.02
CA ARG A 754 31.53 -10.05 -28.40
C ARG A 754 30.85 -9.61 -27.08
N ARG A 755 29.61 -10.03 -26.83
CA ARG A 755 28.85 -9.74 -25.60
C ARG A 755 29.53 -10.24 -24.32
N TYR A 756 30.44 -11.21 -24.41
CA TYR A 756 31.18 -11.76 -23.27
C TYR A 756 32.49 -11.01 -22.95
N LEU A 757 32.75 -9.86 -23.57
CA LEU A 757 33.96 -9.07 -23.32
C LEU A 757 34.08 -8.71 -21.83
N GLY A 758 35.20 -9.09 -21.20
CA GLY A 758 35.44 -8.88 -19.77
C GLY A 758 34.80 -9.92 -18.84
N CYS A 759 34.19 -10.98 -19.37
CA CYS A 759 33.54 -12.05 -18.62
C CYS A 759 34.35 -13.36 -18.65
N TYR A 760 35.67 -13.28 -18.58
CA TYR A 760 36.62 -14.41 -18.58
C TYR A 760 37.88 -14.03 -17.80
N ASP A 761 38.73 -15.00 -17.49
CA ASP A 761 39.99 -14.74 -16.78
C ASP A 761 41.00 -14.01 -17.67
N ARG A 762 41.92 -13.25 -17.06
CA ARG A 762 42.88 -12.43 -17.80
C ARG A 762 43.70 -13.31 -18.76
N ASP A 763 43.91 -12.81 -19.97
CA ASP A 763 44.71 -13.49 -21.02
C ASP A 763 44.13 -14.85 -21.48
N GLN A 764 42.83 -15.09 -21.26
CA GLN A 764 42.14 -16.29 -21.76
C GLN A 764 41.62 -16.12 -23.19
N TYR A 765 41.04 -14.95 -23.50
CA TYR A 765 40.45 -14.64 -24.80
C TYR A 765 40.94 -13.31 -25.35
N VAL A 766 41.02 -13.21 -26.68
CA VAL A 766 41.42 -12.00 -27.41
C VAL A 766 40.40 -11.66 -28.50
N GLY A 767 40.15 -10.37 -28.70
CA GLY A 767 39.30 -9.89 -29.79
C GLY A 767 40.01 -10.02 -31.13
N SER A 768 39.47 -10.81 -32.06
CA SER A 768 40.04 -11.03 -33.38
C SER A 768 38.99 -11.05 -34.47
N HIS A 769 39.37 -10.62 -35.67
CA HIS A 769 38.60 -10.97 -36.85
C HIS A 769 38.70 -12.49 -37.06
N PHE A 770 37.57 -13.16 -37.14
CA PHE A 770 37.48 -14.61 -37.29
C PHE A 770 36.24 -14.98 -38.10
N TYR A 771 36.34 -16.02 -38.91
CA TYR A 771 35.26 -16.49 -39.76
C TYR A 771 34.68 -17.78 -39.18
N VAL A 772 33.39 -17.75 -38.82
CA VAL A 772 32.67 -18.94 -38.33
C VAL A 772 31.81 -19.48 -39.47
N TYR A 773 31.87 -20.80 -39.69
CA TYR A 773 31.01 -21.49 -40.64
C TYR A 773 29.60 -21.60 -40.09
N ILE A 774 28.62 -21.15 -40.87
CA ILE A 774 27.21 -21.35 -40.61
C ILE A 774 26.71 -22.44 -41.55
N SER A 775 26.42 -23.61 -40.98
CA SER A 775 25.88 -24.76 -41.71
C SER A 775 24.50 -24.46 -42.28
N LYS A 776 24.12 -25.14 -43.36
CA LYS A 776 22.74 -25.23 -43.80
C LYS A 776 21.99 -26.08 -42.78
N SER A 777 20.88 -25.57 -42.22
CA SER A 777 20.04 -26.43 -41.38
C SER A 777 19.35 -27.47 -42.24
N LYS A 778 19.02 -28.63 -41.65
CA LYS A 778 18.08 -29.59 -42.22
C LYS A 778 16.78 -28.92 -42.71
N ASN A 779 16.37 -27.82 -42.08
CA ASN A 779 15.16 -27.05 -42.45
C ASN A 779 15.42 -25.77 -43.28
N GLY A 780 16.67 -25.48 -43.63
CA GLY A 780 17.01 -24.37 -44.54
C GLY A 780 17.15 -22.99 -43.92
N GLN A 781 16.32 -22.57 -42.95
CA GLN A 781 16.47 -21.27 -42.26
C GLN A 781 17.08 -21.40 -40.85
N GLN A 782 17.93 -20.45 -40.47
CA GLN A 782 18.48 -20.35 -39.11
C GLN A 782 18.57 -18.90 -38.64
N TYR A 783 18.45 -18.69 -37.33
CA TYR A 783 18.55 -17.38 -36.67
C TYR A 783 19.93 -17.17 -36.04
N LEU A 784 20.50 -15.96 -36.18
CA LEU A 784 21.86 -15.60 -35.75
C LEU A 784 21.93 -14.19 -35.13
N ASP A 785 21.77 -14.06 -33.81
CA ASP A 785 21.83 -12.76 -33.10
C ASP A 785 23.27 -12.34 -32.70
N SER A 786 24.22 -13.28 -32.79
CA SER A 786 25.59 -13.11 -32.27
C SER A 786 26.52 -12.31 -33.20
N MET A 787 26.01 -11.83 -34.34
CA MET A 787 26.80 -11.40 -35.51
C MET A 787 26.89 -9.88 -35.72
N GLY A 788 26.53 -9.06 -34.73
CA GLY A 788 26.91 -7.64 -34.72
C GLY A 788 25.89 -6.60 -35.19
N GLY A 789 24.62 -6.97 -35.43
CA GLY A 789 23.54 -6.01 -35.65
C GLY A 789 22.44 -6.54 -36.58
N ALA A 790 21.19 -6.42 -36.13
CA ALA A 790 19.96 -7.02 -36.67
C ALA A 790 19.99 -8.55 -36.80
N ALA A 791 18.94 -9.21 -36.31
CA ALA A 791 18.71 -10.63 -36.52
C ALA A 791 18.83 -10.99 -38.00
N VAL A 792 19.79 -11.83 -38.38
CA VAL A 792 19.93 -12.30 -39.76
C VAL A 792 19.39 -13.73 -39.85
N THR A 793 18.44 -13.94 -40.76
CA THR A 793 18.04 -15.27 -41.22
C THR A 793 18.86 -15.66 -42.44
N SER A 794 19.45 -16.86 -42.45
CA SER A 794 20.22 -17.37 -43.60
C SER A 794 19.61 -18.63 -44.17
N HIS A 795 19.57 -18.69 -45.51
CA HIS A 795 19.22 -19.87 -46.32
C HIS A 795 20.43 -20.62 -46.91
N LYS A 796 21.64 -20.06 -46.78
CA LYS A 796 22.85 -20.50 -47.48
C LYS A 796 23.96 -20.85 -46.50
N GLU A 797 24.77 -21.84 -46.87
CA GLU A 797 26.04 -22.13 -46.21
C GLU A 797 26.99 -20.97 -46.49
N GLN A 798 27.57 -20.41 -45.43
CA GLN A 798 28.50 -19.31 -45.59
C GLN A 798 29.47 -19.22 -44.42
N TYR A 799 30.66 -18.70 -44.71
CA TYR A 799 31.56 -18.17 -43.69
C TYR A 799 31.15 -16.76 -43.35
N THR A 800 30.85 -16.50 -42.08
CA THR A 800 30.53 -15.15 -41.63
C THR A 800 31.68 -14.61 -40.79
N GLY A 801 32.30 -13.54 -41.28
CA GLY A 801 33.42 -12.86 -40.63
C GLY A 801 32.94 -11.74 -39.73
N ALA A 802 33.39 -11.73 -38.48
CA ALA A 802 33.17 -10.64 -37.54
C ALA A 802 34.31 -10.60 -36.51
N VAL A 803 34.27 -9.59 -35.63
CA VAL A 803 35.16 -9.55 -34.47
C VAL A 803 34.57 -10.41 -33.36
N PHE A 804 35.20 -11.56 -33.09
CA PHE A 804 34.85 -12.49 -32.03
C PHE A 804 35.92 -12.51 -30.93
N LEU A 805 35.58 -13.12 -29.80
CA LEU A 805 36.52 -13.43 -28.74
C LEU A 805 37.02 -14.85 -28.97
N VAL A 806 38.29 -15.00 -29.37
CA VAL A 806 38.91 -16.29 -29.68
C VAL A 806 39.88 -16.64 -28.55
N GLU A 807 39.93 -17.91 -28.16
CA GLU A 807 40.86 -18.41 -27.16
C GLU A 807 42.32 -18.08 -27.54
N GLN A 808 43.07 -17.46 -26.63
CA GLN A 808 44.41 -16.94 -26.94
C GLN A 808 45.40 -18.05 -27.34
N ALA A 809 45.22 -19.27 -26.83
CA ALA A 809 46.03 -20.42 -27.21
C ALA A 809 45.93 -20.75 -28.72
N ALA A 810 44.75 -20.56 -29.32
CA ALA A 810 44.51 -20.84 -30.74
C ALA A 810 45.21 -19.86 -31.69
N MET A 811 45.55 -18.65 -31.23
CA MET A 811 46.37 -17.72 -32.02
C MET A 811 47.84 -18.15 -32.10
N ARG A 812 48.36 -18.80 -31.05
CA ARG A 812 49.77 -19.23 -31.00
C ARG A 812 50.05 -20.38 -31.96
N THR A 813 49.06 -21.23 -32.20
CA THR A 813 49.12 -22.32 -33.19
C THR A 813 48.91 -21.85 -34.63
N ALA A 814 48.30 -20.67 -34.86
CA ALA A 814 48.07 -20.10 -36.18
C ALA A 814 49.19 -19.14 -36.66
N ALA A 815 50.12 -18.75 -35.78
CA ALA A 815 51.29 -17.96 -36.15
C ALA A 815 52.34 -18.87 -36.83
N PRO A 816 52.93 -18.48 -37.98
CA PRO A 816 53.98 -19.26 -38.59
C PRO A 816 55.15 -19.40 -37.59
N GLN A 817 55.59 -20.63 -37.35
CA GLN A 817 56.89 -20.88 -36.73
C GLN A 817 57.91 -20.16 -37.61
N LYS A 818 58.56 -19.12 -37.08
CA LYS A 818 59.80 -18.62 -37.68
C LYS A 818 60.79 -19.77 -37.63
N GLU A 819 61.19 -20.25 -38.81
CA GLU A 819 62.40 -21.05 -38.94
C GLU A 819 63.54 -20.24 -38.33
N ASP A 820 64.19 -20.80 -37.31
CA ASP A 820 65.48 -20.33 -36.84
C ASP A 820 66.49 -20.58 -37.97
N GLU A 821 66.67 -19.60 -38.85
CA GLU A 821 67.87 -19.52 -39.68
C GLU A 821 69.06 -19.20 -38.78
N LEU A 822 69.78 -20.26 -38.43
CA LEU A 822 71.17 -20.23 -37.99
C LEU A 822 72.02 -19.49 -39.03
N TYR A 823 72.52 -18.30 -38.67
CA TYR A 823 73.77 -17.75 -39.22
C TYR A 823 74.55 -17.05 -38.10
N GLU A 824 75.68 -17.70 -37.77
CA GLU A 824 76.84 -17.35 -36.91
C GLU A 824 76.64 -17.04 -35.42
#